data_AF-A0A2H0RPL7-F1
#
_entry.id   AF-A0A2H0RPL7-F1
#
_cell.length_a   1.000
_cell.length_b   1.000
_cell.length_c   1.000
_cell.angle_alpha   90.00
_cell.angle_beta   90.00
_cell.angle_gamma   90.00
#
_symmetry.space_group_name_H-M   'P 1'
#
loop_
_entity.id
_entity.type
_entity.pdbx_description
1 polymer ?
#
loop_
_entity_poly.entity_id
_entity_poly.type
_entity_poly.pdbx_seq_one_letter_code
_entity_poly.pdbx_strand_id
1 'polypeptide(L)'
;MFPRLLRHGILGINARNLLYVKPFNPAKVTAFADSKLKTKAYLMTRSIPAAKIYARIETREQLQQFDFTSLPDECVLKPNQGFGGEGIIVLRGRENGVFLANGRQPITDTELVAHIEDILDGKFSLGGRRDIAFFEQILTPHECFARFHPAGLPDIRVIVFNLVPVMAMLRIPTAESDGKANVHLGGIGIGLDIAKGTTTHAAQYHSLIQELPHGGSPKGIKLPHWDDILLVCSRIQQITNIGYLAVDMTIDQNMGPVVLEVNARAGLMVQLANLAPLRARLERVKGLKVSSPEKGVRIGQDLFGEKVQGTIEKKEPQKTERPVLGTQETIVIAGSGKNIEVPCRIAPGKERTIFSPELLKALCQSGAATPTGKTGETFRVKFTLGGKKIQTLVIAKEIPGKDVQAIIGNRDLGEFLIDPSKKTQPASRITAVKTDLRAVDSTLAELDRELLLIKYLKPLNLQEEYQRLLEDRRYNPVFLYTKIPLDLADAARRIAEPIEDPSSLGRLLEKKRSELLKRITLLEKRGHSEQFTMASQELYGSVSSALLRAAQAALHNRVACDLPTPEEELLDPEQVQTIFQEILEHYGLLNWQVAIRDRLVADCTVGGQHIYLRAEARFEPLHVQALIAHEIETHVLTAENGEHQPYALLRRGCANYLDTQEGLAIFNQNRILSAYHERRMNPPRNVLGLEFGLTHSFAETRTYLEEELNYTAQKAMTQTITIKRGLRNTEEPGGFTKSLVYFRGLRAIERFVEEGGDLRKLYVGKIALEDLSLVEDLPELEAPLLLPKFLRKD
;
A
#
# COMPACT_ATOMS: atom_id res chain seq x y z
N MET A 1 32.60 -8.41 20.48
CA MET A 1 33.17 -8.28 21.85
C MET A 1 32.49 -7.08 22.52
N PHE A 2 31.47 -7.28 23.37
CA PHE A 2 30.74 -6.17 24.00
C PHE A 2 31.60 -5.50 25.10
N PRO A 3 31.77 -4.17 25.13
CA PRO A 3 32.63 -3.51 26.10
C PRO A 3 32.10 -3.67 27.53
N ARG A 4 33.01 -3.97 28.47
CA ARG A 4 32.75 -4.31 29.90
C ARG A 4 31.89 -3.28 30.67
N LEU A 5 31.76 -2.04 30.21
CA LEU A 5 30.91 -1.01 30.83
C LEU A 5 29.39 -1.21 30.61
N LEU A 6 28.96 -1.94 29.56
CA LEU A 6 27.52 -2.17 29.28
C LEU A 6 26.85 -3.20 30.20
N ARG A 7 27.61 -3.91 31.06
CA ARG A 7 27.03 -4.91 31.98
C ARG A 7 26.31 -4.31 33.19
N HIS A 8 26.58 -3.04 33.54
CA HIS A 8 25.88 -2.38 34.65
C HIS A 8 24.47 -1.96 34.22
N GLY A 9 23.46 -2.65 34.74
CA GLY A 9 22.04 -2.27 34.57
C GLY A 9 21.24 -3.08 33.56
N ILE A 10 21.82 -4.09 32.89
CA ILE A 10 20.99 -5.05 32.13
C ILE A 10 20.19 -5.89 33.11
N LEU A 11 18.89 -6.04 32.84
CA LEU A 11 18.01 -6.90 33.62
C LEU A 11 18.02 -8.31 33.02
N GLY A 12 18.41 -9.32 33.80
CA GLY A 12 18.25 -10.75 33.45
C GLY A 12 16.94 -11.33 33.99
N ILE A 13 16.51 -12.49 33.48
CA ILE A 13 15.21 -13.12 33.81
C ILE A 13 15.08 -13.39 35.33
N ASN A 14 16.13 -13.94 35.94
CA ASN A 14 16.14 -14.25 37.38
C ASN A 14 16.05 -12.96 38.22
N ALA A 15 16.82 -11.93 37.85
CA ALA A 15 16.78 -10.63 38.51
C ALA A 15 15.40 -9.95 38.35
N ARG A 16 14.79 -10.01 37.16
CA ARG A 16 13.42 -9.52 36.93
C ARG A 16 12.43 -10.18 37.89
N ASN A 17 12.47 -11.51 37.97
CA ASN A 17 11.55 -12.28 38.79
C ASN A 17 11.73 -11.98 40.28
N LEU A 18 12.96 -11.92 40.77
CA LEU A 18 13.26 -11.73 42.19
C LEU A 18 13.12 -10.28 42.67
N LEU A 19 13.51 -9.30 41.84
CA LEU A 19 13.59 -7.90 42.25
C LEU A 19 12.33 -7.08 41.92
N TYR A 20 11.56 -7.47 40.90
CA TYR A 20 10.41 -6.69 40.43
C TYR A 20 9.11 -7.50 40.40
N VAL A 21 9.10 -8.71 39.84
CA VAL A 21 7.84 -9.48 39.79
C VAL A 21 7.42 -9.94 41.19
N LYS A 22 8.25 -10.71 41.89
CA LYS A 22 7.89 -11.25 43.21
C LYS A 22 7.55 -10.17 44.26
N PRO A 23 8.28 -9.03 44.35
CA PRO A 23 7.98 -8.02 45.36
C PRO A 23 6.78 -7.12 45.03
N PHE A 24 6.48 -6.91 43.74
CA PHE A 24 5.47 -5.93 43.31
C PHE A 24 4.22 -6.55 42.66
N ASN A 25 4.24 -7.84 42.31
CA ASN A 25 3.11 -8.57 41.73
C ASN A 25 2.72 -9.76 42.62
N PRO A 26 1.77 -9.58 43.56
CA PRO A 26 1.23 -10.68 44.35
C PRO A 26 0.68 -11.82 43.47
N ALA A 27 0.64 -13.04 44.00
CA ALA A 27 0.21 -14.22 43.24
C ALA A 27 -1.21 -14.08 42.64
N LYS A 28 -2.14 -13.47 43.38
CA LYS A 28 -3.51 -13.19 42.90
C LYS A 28 -3.54 -12.25 41.69
N VAL A 29 -2.68 -11.24 41.71
CA VAL A 29 -2.55 -10.23 40.64
C VAL A 29 -1.89 -10.85 39.40
N THR A 30 -0.91 -11.73 39.60
CA THR A 30 -0.29 -12.49 38.51
C THR A 30 -1.30 -13.45 37.87
N ALA A 31 -2.08 -14.18 38.66
CA ALA A 31 -3.14 -15.06 38.15
C ALA A 31 -4.27 -14.31 37.43
N PHE A 32 -4.53 -13.05 37.83
CA PHE A 32 -5.44 -12.18 37.09
C PHE A 32 -4.85 -11.84 35.70
N ALA A 33 -3.58 -11.41 35.64
CA ALA A 33 -2.91 -11.06 34.39
C ALA A 33 -2.77 -12.26 33.42
N ASP A 34 -2.56 -13.47 33.93
CA ASP A 34 -2.41 -14.69 33.11
C ASP A 34 -3.71 -15.08 32.37
N SER A 35 -4.88 -14.54 32.73
CA SER A 35 -6.14 -14.78 32.01
C SER A 35 -6.49 -13.62 31.08
N LYS A 36 -6.42 -13.89 29.76
CA LYS A 36 -6.82 -12.93 28.72
C LYS A 36 -8.29 -12.53 28.82
N LEU A 37 -9.18 -13.48 29.11
CA LEU A 37 -10.63 -13.21 29.24
C LEU A 37 -10.92 -12.30 30.44
N LYS A 38 -10.34 -12.59 31.62
CA LYS A 38 -10.59 -11.79 32.84
C LYS A 38 -10.05 -10.39 32.72
N THR A 39 -8.82 -10.23 32.24
CA THR A 39 -8.21 -8.91 32.04
C THR A 39 -9.01 -8.10 31.03
N LYS A 40 -9.36 -8.69 29.88
CA LYS A 40 -10.13 -8.01 28.85
C LYS A 40 -11.50 -7.53 29.34
N ALA A 41 -12.29 -8.39 29.98
CA ALA A 41 -13.58 -8.00 30.54
C ALA A 41 -13.44 -6.88 31.61
N TYR A 42 -12.43 -6.98 32.47
CA TYR A 42 -12.14 -5.97 33.49
C TYR A 42 -11.78 -4.60 32.89
N LEU A 43 -11.02 -4.58 31.80
CA LEU A 43 -10.60 -3.36 31.12
C LEU A 43 -11.75 -2.73 30.30
N MET A 44 -12.51 -3.54 29.57
CA MET A 44 -13.64 -3.05 28.76
C MET A 44 -14.71 -2.36 29.61
N THR A 45 -15.01 -2.89 30.80
CA THR A 45 -15.96 -2.26 31.75
C THR A 45 -15.50 -0.90 32.28
N ARG A 46 -14.22 -0.54 32.04
CA ARG A 46 -13.60 0.74 32.42
C ARG A 46 -13.25 1.59 31.20
N SER A 47 -13.92 1.37 30.07
CA SER A 47 -13.76 2.13 28.83
C SER A 47 -12.35 2.05 28.22
N ILE A 48 -11.62 0.95 28.47
CA ILE A 48 -10.36 0.67 27.78
C ILE A 48 -10.66 -0.24 26.58
N PRO A 49 -10.39 0.20 25.33
CA PRO A 49 -10.70 -0.58 24.13
C PRO A 49 -9.97 -1.93 24.09
N ALA A 50 -10.70 -2.98 23.74
CA ALA A 50 -10.20 -4.33 23.49
C ALA A 50 -11.10 -5.04 22.48
N ALA A 51 -10.58 -6.07 21.79
CA ALA A 51 -11.35 -6.82 20.79
C ALA A 51 -12.61 -7.45 21.40
N LYS A 52 -13.75 -7.36 20.70
CA LYS A 52 -15.02 -7.96 21.15
C LYS A 52 -14.90 -9.49 21.20
N ILE A 53 -15.34 -10.10 22.29
CA ILE A 53 -15.43 -11.56 22.42
C ILE A 53 -16.78 -12.03 21.87
N TYR A 54 -16.76 -13.04 21.00
CA TYR A 54 -17.96 -13.64 20.40
C TYR A 54 -18.43 -14.87 21.16
N ALA A 55 -17.52 -15.79 21.49
CA ALA A 55 -17.84 -17.04 22.15
C ALA A 55 -16.69 -17.51 23.04
N ARG A 56 -17.01 -18.36 24.02
CA ARG A 56 -16.06 -19.06 24.89
C ARG A 56 -16.49 -20.51 25.06
N ILE A 57 -15.52 -21.40 25.12
CA ILE A 57 -15.71 -22.84 25.25
C ILE A 57 -14.78 -23.31 26.37
N GLU A 58 -15.38 -23.71 27.48
CA GLU A 58 -14.72 -24.10 28.72
C GLU A 58 -14.72 -25.62 28.92
N THR A 59 -15.63 -26.35 28.26
CA THR A 59 -15.78 -27.80 28.40
C THR A 59 -16.00 -28.50 27.07
N ARG A 60 -15.70 -29.81 27.02
CA ARG A 60 -15.96 -30.65 25.84
C ARG A 60 -17.45 -30.79 25.53
N GLU A 61 -18.30 -30.75 26.55
CA GLU A 61 -19.76 -30.75 26.37
C GLU A 61 -20.24 -29.47 25.65
N GLN A 62 -19.70 -28.30 26.05
CA GLN A 62 -19.96 -27.05 25.33
C GLN A 62 -19.47 -27.12 23.89
N LEU A 63 -18.29 -27.71 23.66
CA LEU A 63 -17.74 -27.89 22.30
C LEU A 63 -18.63 -28.77 21.41
N GLN A 64 -19.12 -29.89 21.93
CA GLN A 64 -19.98 -30.81 21.19
C GLN A 64 -21.32 -30.18 20.78
N GLN A 65 -21.80 -29.21 21.56
CA GLN A 65 -23.06 -28.50 21.30
C GLN A 65 -22.82 -27.16 20.57
N PHE A 66 -21.57 -26.80 20.26
CA PHE A 66 -21.25 -25.50 19.70
C PHE A 66 -21.56 -25.45 18.20
N ASP A 67 -22.40 -24.48 17.81
CA ASP A 67 -22.72 -24.21 16.41
C ASP A 67 -21.76 -23.15 15.85
N PHE A 68 -20.80 -23.58 15.03
CA PHE A 68 -19.84 -22.70 14.37
C PHE A 68 -20.49 -21.72 13.40
N THR A 69 -21.71 -21.97 12.90
CA THR A 69 -22.42 -21.05 11.99
C THR A 69 -22.91 -19.79 12.69
N SER A 70 -22.98 -19.81 14.03
CA SER A 70 -23.33 -18.64 14.85
C SER A 70 -22.24 -17.56 14.92
N LEU A 71 -21.00 -17.91 14.54
CA LEU A 71 -19.86 -16.99 14.51
C LEU A 71 -19.88 -16.14 13.23
N PRO A 72 -19.39 -14.89 13.30
CA PRO A 72 -19.20 -14.08 12.09
C PRO A 72 -18.20 -14.74 11.15
N ASP A 73 -18.26 -14.36 9.87
CA ASP A 73 -17.36 -14.87 8.82
C ASP A 73 -15.88 -14.55 9.09
N GLU A 74 -15.59 -13.57 9.95
CA GLU A 74 -14.25 -13.22 10.36
C GLU A 74 -14.12 -13.21 11.88
N CYS A 75 -13.26 -14.07 12.42
CA CYS A 75 -12.94 -14.11 13.84
C CYS A 75 -11.57 -14.75 14.09
N VAL A 76 -11.10 -14.67 15.33
CA VAL A 76 -9.85 -15.31 15.73
C VAL A 76 -10.12 -16.25 16.90
N LEU A 77 -9.75 -17.51 16.74
CA LEU A 77 -9.76 -18.53 17.79
C LEU A 77 -8.46 -18.46 18.58
N LYS A 78 -8.54 -18.35 19.91
CA LYS A 78 -7.37 -18.24 20.78
C LYS A 78 -7.52 -19.03 22.09
N PRO A 79 -6.42 -19.55 22.64
CA PRO A 79 -6.34 -20.02 24.04
C PRO A 79 -6.29 -18.84 25.04
N ASN A 80 -7.03 -18.96 26.15
CA ASN A 80 -7.07 -17.93 27.19
C ASN A 80 -5.75 -17.80 27.98
N GLN A 81 -5.01 -18.89 28.21
CA GLN A 81 -3.72 -18.93 28.89
C GLN A 81 -2.53 -19.24 27.95
N GLY A 82 -2.76 -19.22 26.64
CA GLY A 82 -1.72 -19.57 25.67
C GLY A 82 -0.50 -18.65 25.70
N PHE A 83 0.65 -19.21 25.35
CA PHE A 83 1.94 -18.52 25.34
C PHE A 83 2.49 -18.34 23.91
N GLY A 84 3.23 -17.26 23.66
CA GLY A 84 4.00 -17.08 22.44
C GLY A 84 3.19 -16.95 21.14
N GLY A 85 1.86 -16.83 21.21
CA GLY A 85 0.96 -16.85 20.05
C GLY A 85 0.58 -18.26 19.58
N GLU A 86 0.93 -19.30 20.33
CA GLU A 86 0.55 -20.67 20.01
C GLU A 86 -0.96 -20.91 20.21
N GLY A 87 -1.52 -21.83 19.43
CA GLY A 87 -2.94 -22.16 19.46
C GLY A 87 -3.87 -21.11 18.81
N ILE A 88 -3.33 -20.02 18.25
CA ILE A 88 -4.12 -18.99 17.58
C ILE A 88 -4.42 -19.42 16.13
N ILE A 89 -5.69 -19.39 15.75
CA ILE A 89 -6.13 -19.55 14.36
C ILE A 89 -6.92 -18.31 13.94
N VAL A 90 -6.51 -17.67 12.86
CA VAL A 90 -7.24 -16.56 12.25
C VAL A 90 -8.18 -17.13 11.20
N LEU A 91 -9.48 -16.88 11.34
CA LEU A 91 -10.52 -17.32 10.42
C LEU A 91 -11.01 -16.10 9.63
N ARG A 92 -10.86 -16.12 8.31
CA ARG A 92 -11.28 -15.02 7.42
C ARG A 92 -12.10 -15.55 6.26
N GLY A 93 -13.39 -15.26 6.27
CA GLY A 93 -14.32 -15.70 5.24
C GLY A 93 -14.67 -17.19 5.34
N ARG A 94 -15.60 -17.59 4.49
CA ARG A 94 -16.05 -18.96 4.33
C ARG A 94 -16.22 -19.31 2.85
N GLU A 95 -15.93 -20.56 2.51
CA GLU A 95 -16.31 -21.15 1.23
C GLU A 95 -17.26 -22.31 1.48
N ASN A 96 -18.45 -22.28 0.86
CA ASN A 96 -19.49 -23.30 1.03
C ASN A 96 -19.83 -23.62 2.50
N GLY A 97 -19.77 -22.60 3.38
CA GLY A 97 -20.03 -22.73 4.82
C GLY A 97 -18.82 -23.11 5.67
N VAL A 98 -17.71 -23.55 5.06
CA VAL A 98 -16.46 -23.94 5.74
C VAL A 98 -15.57 -22.72 5.93
N PHE A 99 -14.99 -22.54 7.11
CA PHE A 99 -14.07 -21.42 7.37
C PHE A 99 -12.78 -21.53 6.56
N LEU A 100 -12.14 -20.38 6.27
CA LEU A 100 -10.79 -20.34 5.71
C LEU A 100 -9.78 -19.86 6.78
N ALA A 101 -8.82 -20.73 7.12
CA ALA A 101 -7.65 -20.38 7.92
C ALA A 101 -6.76 -19.39 7.15
N ASN A 102 -6.46 -18.26 7.79
CA ASN A 102 -5.75 -17.11 7.21
C ASN A 102 -6.36 -16.62 5.87
N GLY A 103 -7.64 -16.92 5.61
CA GLY A 103 -8.33 -16.60 4.36
C GLY A 103 -7.88 -17.41 3.14
N ARG A 104 -7.13 -18.50 3.34
CA ARG A 104 -6.56 -19.30 2.23
C ARG A 104 -6.96 -20.77 2.28
N GLN A 105 -6.77 -21.41 3.43
CA GLN A 105 -6.93 -22.87 3.55
C GLN A 105 -8.27 -23.21 4.20
N PRO A 106 -9.14 -24.00 3.56
CA PRO A 106 -10.36 -24.48 4.20
C PRO A 106 -10.02 -25.25 5.48
N ILE A 107 -10.71 -24.92 6.57
CA ILE A 107 -10.61 -25.63 7.85
C ILE A 107 -12.01 -26.12 8.24
N THR A 108 -12.14 -27.43 8.34
CA THR A 108 -13.40 -28.10 8.66
C THR A 108 -13.77 -27.95 10.13
N ASP A 109 -15.06 -28.08 10.44
CA ASP A 109 -15.53 -28.08 11.84
C ASP A 109 -14.86 -29.20 12.65
N THR A 110 -14.55 -30.35 12.04
CA THR A 110 -13.83 -31.45 12.70
C THR A 110 -12.41 -31.04 13.11
N GLU A 111 -11.68 -30.32 12.25
CA GLU A 111 -10.35 -29.81 12.56
C GLU A 111 -10.40 -28.72 13.63
N LEU A 112 -11.40 -27.83 13.59
CA LEU A 112 -11.62 -26.82 14.62
C LEU A 112 -11.93 -27.47 15.97
N VAL A 113 -12.78 -28.50 16.01
CA VAL A 113 -13.07 -29.26 17.22
C VAL A 113 -11.79 -29.88 17.78
N ALA A 114 -11.00 -30.58 16.97
CA ALA A 114 -9.74 -31.18 17.40
C ALA A 114 -8.76 -30.13 17.97
N HIS A 115 -8.65 -28.97 17.32
CA HIS A 115 -7.80 -27.88 17.80
C HIS A 115 -8.31 -27.26 19.10
N ILE A 116 -9.63 -27.15 19.29
CA ILE A 116 -10.22 -26.66 20.55
C ILE A 116 -10.00 -27.69 21.66
N GLU A 117 -10.09 -29.00 21.39
CA GLU A 117 -9.74 -30.03 22.37
C GLU A 117 -8.28 -29.92 22.82
N ASP A 118 -7.35 -29.70 21.88
CA ASP A 118 -5.94 -29.41 22.17
C ASP A 118 -5.78 -28.18 23.10
N ILE A 119 -6.56 -27.11 22.88
CA ILE A 119 -6.59 -25.95 23.78
C ILE A 119 -7.11 -26.35 25.17
N LEU A 120 -8.24 -27.04 25.25
CA LEU A 120 -8.87 -27.45 26.51
C LEU A 120 -7.97 -28.37 27.34
N ASP A 121 -7.21 -29.25 26.69
CA ASP A 121 -6.23 -30.13 27.32
C ASP A 121 -4.96 -29.39 27.76
N GLY A 122 -4.81 -28.12 27.36
CA GLY A 122 -3.74 -27.25 27.81
C GLY A 122 -2.47 -27.34 26.98
N LYS A 123 -2.54 -27.87 25.75
CA LYS A 123 -1.37 -28.05 24.85
C LYS A 123 -0.59 -26.76 24.64
N PHE A 124 -1.28 -25.62 24.56
CA PHE A 124 -0.70 -24.31 24.31
C PHE A 124 -0.47 -23.47 25.58
N SER A 125 -0.88 -23.98 26.74
CA SER A 125 -0.82 -23.28 28.03
C SER A 125 0.50 -23.51 28.75
N LEU A 126 1.01 -22.46 29.40
CA LEU A 126 2.21 -22.54 30.24
C LEU A 126 2.01 -23.56 31.39
N GLY A 127 2.62 -24.74 31.24
CA GLY A 127 2.57 -25.82 32.22
C GLY A 127 1.43 -26.82 32.04
N GLY A 128 0.82 -26.90 30.84
CA GLY A 128 -0.12 -27.99 30.49
C GLY A 128 -1.42 -27.99 31.29
N ARG A 129 -1.85 -26.81 31.78
CA ARG A 129 -3.09 -26.68 32.54
C ARG A 129 -4.28 -26.59 31.60
N ARG A 130 -5.41 -27.16 32.02
CA ARG A 130 -6.69 -26.98 31.34
C ARG A 130 -6.95 -25.49 31.06
N ASP A 131 -7.37 -25.20 29.84
CA ASP A 131 -7.59 -23.84 29.36
C ASP A 131 -9.00 -23.66 28.80
N ILE A 132 -9.29 -22.43 28.34
CA ILE A 132 -10.53 -22.03 27.71
C ILE A 132 -10.19 -21.57 26.29
N ALA A 133 -10.87 -22.13 25.30
CA ALA A 133 -10.84 -21.62 23.94
C ALA A 133 -11.88 -20.51 23.79
N PHE A 134 -11.57 -19.46 23.07
CA PHE A 134 -12.52 -18.38 22.82
C PHE A 134 -12.32 -17.75 21.45
N PHE A 135 -13.41 -17.20 20.92
CA PHE A 135 -13.44 -16.51 19.64
C PHE A 135 -13.58 -15.01 19.88
N GLU A 136 -12.78 -14.22 19.17
CA GLU A 136 -12.84 -12.76 19.24
C GLU A 136 -12.79 -12.09 17.88
N GLN A 137 -13.14 -10.81 17.87
CA GLN A 137 -13.05 -9.92 16.73
C GLN A 137 -11.63 -9.88 16.17
N ILE A 138 -11.53 -9.96 14.84
CA ILE A 138 -10.29 -9.67 14.14
C ILE A 138 -10.02 -8.16 14.16
N LEU A 139 -8.80 -7.78 14.53
CA LEU A 139 -8.36 -6.38 14.54
C LEU A 139 -7.69 -6.06 13.22
N THR A 140 -7.97 -4.87 12.67
CA THR A 140 -7.40 -4.40 11.41
C THR A 140 -6.28 -3.42 11.72
N PRO A 141 -5.02 -3.76 11.41
CA PRO A 141 -3.89 -2.88 11.71
C PRO A 141 -4.05 -1.52 11.02
N HIS A 142 -3.73 -0.45 11.74
CA HIS A 142 -3.73 0.90 11.22
C HIS A 142 -2.68 1.08 10.11
N GLU A 143 -2.98 1.90 9.09
CA GLU A 143 -2.14 2.17 7.92
C GLU A 143 -0.69 2.60 8.26
N CYS A 144 -0.47 3.20 9.44
CA CYS A 144 0.88 3.53 9.91
C CYS A 144 1.82 2.31 9.96
N PHE A 145 1.29 1.10 10.06
CA PHE A 145 2.06 -0.13 10.05
C PHE A 145 2.39 -0.65 8.64
N ALA A 146 1.75 -0.15 7.58
CA ALA A 146 1.90 -0.66 6.21
C ALA A 146 3.36 -0.67 5.76
N ARG A 147 4.10 0.40 6.09
CA ARG A 147 5.53 0.52 5.78
C ARG A 147 6.42 -0.59 6.36
N PHE A 148 5.97 -1.32 7.37
CA PHE A 148 6.73 -2.44 7.93
C PHE A 148 6.45 -3.77 7.24
N HIS A 149 5.45 -3.84 6.34
CA HIS A 149 4.99 -5.06 5.66
C HIS A 149 4.75 -6.24 6.63
N PRO A 150 3.93 -6.05 7.68
CA PRO A 150 3.76 -7.06 8.71
C PRO A 150 2.98 -8.28 8.18
N ALA A 151 3.43 -9.47 8.57
CA ALA A 151 2.77 -10.73 8.22
C ALA A 151 1.51 -11.06 9.03
N GLY A 152 1.20 -10.23 10.01
CA GLY A 152 0.07 -10.37 10.91
C GLY A 152 -0.15 -9.06 11.64
N LEU A 153 -0.82 -9.12 12.79
CA LEU A 153 -1.11 -7.92 13.58
C LEU A 153 0.14 -7.44 14.33
N PRO A 154 0.68 -6.24 14.05
CA PRO A 154 1.74 -5.66 14.86
C PRO A 154 1.27 -5.33 16.25
N ASP A 155 2.17 -5.45 17.21
CA ASP A 155 1.90 -5.07 18.58
C ASP A 155 2.92 -4.08 19.13
N ILE A 156 2.50 -3.27 20.10
CA ILE A 156 3.30 -2.29 20.81
C ILE A 156 3.35 -2.75 22.26
N ARG A 157 4.51 -3.21 22.70
CA ARG A 157 4.75 -3.59 24.09
C ARG A 157 5.32 -2.41 24.86
N VAL A 158 4.62 -1.99 25.90
CA VAL A 158 5.05 -0.91 26.81
C VAL A 158 5.27 -1.50 28.21
N ILE A 159 6.48 -1.33 28.76
CA ILE A 159 6.76 -1.67 30.16
C ILE A 159 6.45 -0.45 31.02
N VAL A 160 5.64 -0.67 32.06
CA VAL A 160 5.23 0.35 33.03
C VAL A 160 5.62 -0.09 34.44
N PHE A 161 6.24 0.81 35.18
CA PHE A 161 6.61 0.60 36.59
C PHE A 161 6.44 1.90 37.37
N ASN A 162 5.77 1.84 38.52
CA ASN A 162 5.44 3.01 39.35
C ASN A 162 4.67 4.12 38.58
N LEU A 163 3.70 3.71 37.77
CA LEU A 163 2.90 4.50 36.82
C LEU A 163 3.73 5.14 35.69
N VAL A 164 5.03 4.87 35.59
CA VAL A 164 5.91 5.44 34.58
C VAL A 164 6.13 4.43 33.46
N PRO A 165 5.80 4.77 32.19
CA PRO A 165 6.27 4.00 31.04
C PRO A 165 7.79 4.12 30.93
N VAL A 166 8.50 3.01 31.11
CA VAL A 166 9.98 3.01 31.18
C VAL A 166 10.65 2.65 29.87
N MET A 167 10.00 1.83 29.05
CA MET A 167 10.56 1.32 27.80
C MET A 167 9.44 0.74 26.93
N ALA A 168 9.54 0.89 25.62
CA ALA A 168 8.57 0.35 24.68
C ALA A 168 9.26 -0.23 23.44
N MET A 169 8.60 -1.18 22.78
CA MET A 169 8.99 -1.68 21.47
C MET A 169 7.76 -2.00 20.63
N LEU A 170 7.88 -1.82 19.32
CA LEU A 170 6.99 -2.35 18.30
C LEU A 170 7.47 -3.75 17.94
N ARG A 171 6.57 -4.73 17.87
CA ARG A 171 6.86 -6.07 17.35
C ARG A 171 6.13 -6.25 16.03
N ILE A 172 6.90 -6.50 14.98
CA ILE A 172 6.44 -6.74 13.62
C ILE A 172 6.44 -8.26 13.39
N PRO A 173 5.27 -8.87 13.14
CA PRO A 173 5.20 -10.23 12.68
C PRO A 173 5.82 -10.39 11.30
N THR A 174 6.54 -11.47 11.09
CA THR A 174 7.19 -11.85 9.83
C THR A 174 6.68 -13.22 9.36
N ALA A 175 6.97 -13.59 8.12
CA ALA A 175 6.70 -14.93 7.61
C ALA A 175 7.42 -16.01 8.45
N GLU A 176 8.69 -15.76 8.84
CA GLU A 176 9.47 -16.66 9.72
C GLU A 176 8.77 -16.94 11.06
N SER A 177 8.04 -15.94 11.58
CA SER A 177 7.26 -16.07 12.82
C SER A 177 5.86 -16.64 12.63
N ASP A 178 5.51 -17.11 11.43
CA ASP A 178 4.17 -17.58 11.09
C ASP A 178 3.10 -16.50 11.38
N GLY A 179 3.41 -15.24 11.02
CA GLY A 179 2.51 -14.11 11.23
C GLY A 179 2.33 -13.70 12.71
N LYS A 180 3.18 -14.17 13.63
CA LYS A 180 3.08 -13.87 15.07
C LYS A 180 4.04 -12.76 15.51
N ALA A 181 3.58 -11.87 16.38
CA ALA A 181 4.42 -10.84 17.00
C ALA A 181 5.34 -11.40 18.11
N ASN A 182 6.06 -12.48 17.80
CA ASN A 182 6.97 -13.17 18.71
C ASN A 182 8.40 -13.09 18.17
N VAL A 183 9.21 -12.25 18.81
CA VAL A 183 10.60 -11.99 18.38
C VAL A 183 11.48 -13.24 18.47
N HIS A 184 11.14 -14.20 19.33
CA HIS A 184 11.88 -15.45 19.45
C HIS A 184 11.58 -16.44 18.32
N LEU A 185 10.42 -16.33 17.68
CA LEU A 185 10.03 -17.14 16.52
C LEU A 185 10.43 -16.51 15.19
N GLY A 186 11.15 -15.37 15.19
CA GLY A 186 11.54 -14.66 13.98
C GLY A 186 10.81 -13.35 13.73
N GLY A 187 9.94 -12.91 14.64
CA GLY A 187 9.37 -11.57 14.59
C GLY A 187 10.45 -10.50 14.82
N ILE A 188 10.22 -9.29 14.32
CA ILE A 188 11.16 -8.18 14.47
C ILE A 188 10.72 -7.28 15.63
N GLY A 189 11.60 -7.04 16.59
CA GLY A 189 11.39 -6.08 17.68
C GLY A 189 12.11 -4.76 17.40
N ILE A 190 11.37 -3.65 17.34
CA ILE A 190 11.88 -2.31 17.06
C ILE A 190 11.67 -1.41 18.28
N GLY A 191 12.72 -0.84 18.85
CA GLY A 191 12.63 0.04 20.01
C GLY A 191 11.86 1.32 19.71
N LEU A 192 11.13 1.84 20.70
CA LEU A 192 10.35 3.07 20.57
C LEU A 192 10.83 4.12 21.57
N ASP A 193 11.11 5.32 21.07
CA ASP A 193 11.40 6.47 21.91
C ASP A 193 10.17 6.86 22.73
N ILE A 194 10.33 6.94 24.07
CA ILE A 194 9.20 7.21 24.98
C ILE A 194 8.64 8.62 24.80
N ALA A 195 9.45 9.62 24.46
CA ALA A 195 8.96 10.99 24.29
C ALA A 195 8.28 11.21 22.94
N LYS A 196 8.81 10.62 21.86
CA LYS A 196 8.39 10.94 20.48
C LYS A 196 7.50 9.90 19.84
N GLY A 197 7.53 8.65 20.32
CA GLY A 197 6.87 7.51 19.66
C GLY A 197 7.52 7.14 18.33
N THR A 198 8.79 7.50 18.14
CA THR A 198 9.55 7.20 16.93
C THR A 198 10.33 5.90 17.07
N THR A 199 10.35 5.09 16.02
CA THR A 199 11.14 3.87 15.98
C THR A 199 12.65 4.17 15.99
N THR A 200 13.38 3.29 16.66
CA THR A 200 14.83 3.38 16.85
C THR A 200 15.50 2.11 16.32
N HIS A 201 16.13 1.30 17.16
CA HIS A 201 16.89 0.13 16.70
C HIS A 201 15.96 -1.06 16.51
N ALA A 202 16.27 -1.91 15.53
CA ALA A 202 15.56 -3.16 15.32
C ALA A 202 16.43 -4.35 15.68
N ALA A 203 15.79 -5.40 16.16
CA ALA A 203 16.40 -6.67 16.48
C ALA A 203 15.49 -7.82 16.06
N GLN A 204 16.08 -8.88 15.55
CA GLN A 204 15.40 -10.13 15.22
C GLN A 204 16.20 -11.27 15.86
N TYR A 205 15.52 -12.23 16.47
CA TYR A 205 16.15 -13.26 17.31
C TYR A 205 17.04 -12.67 18.41
N HIS A 206 18.36 -12.67 18.23
CA HIS A 206 19.35 -12.18 19.18
C HIS A 206 20.33 -11.16 18.56
N SER A 207 20.03 -10.69 17.35
CA SER A 207 20.90 -9.82 16.56
C SER A 207 20.19 -8.51 16.21
N LEU A 208 20.97 -7.44 16.07
CA LEU A 208 20.47 -6.18 15.54
C LEU A 208 20.34 -6.28 14.02
N ILE A 209 19.28 -5.69 13.47
CA ILE A 209 19.10 -5.54 12.03
C ILE A 209 19.12 -4.04 11.70
N GLN A 210 19.75 -3.68 10.58
CA GLN A 210 19.76 -2.29 10.09
C GLN A 210 18.65 -2.03 9.07
N GLU A 211 18.16 -3.09 8.43
CA GLU A 211 17.11 -3.05 7.41
C GLU A 211 16.04 -4.09 7.72
N LEU A 212 14.80 -3.79 7.32
CA LEU A 212 13.68 -4.73 7.34
C LEU A 212 13.83 -5.74 6.17
N PRO A 213 13.12 -6.89 6.16
CA PRO A 213 13.25 -7.91 5.13
C PRO A 213 13.08 -7.39 3.69
N HIS A 214 12.23 -6.38 3.54
CA HIS A 214 11.94 -5.71 2.27
C HIS A 214 12.95 -4.60 1.89
N GLY A 215 13.96 -4.34 2.72
CA GLY A 215 15.00 -3.31 2.52
C GLY A 215 14.67 -1.94 3.14
N GLY A 216 13.49 -1.78 3.76
CA GLY A 216 13.11 -0.54 4.41
C GLY A 216 13.89 -0.27 5.70
N SER A 217 14.14 1.00 6.01
CA SER A 217 14.74 1.38 7.30
C SER A 217 13.74 1.16 8.44
N PRO A 218 14.14 0.48 9.55
CA PRO A 218 13.30 0.36 10.73
C PRO A 218 13.23 1.63 11.58
N LYS A 219 14.08 2.64 11.30
CA LYS A 219 14.28 3.85 12.12
C LYS A 219 13.44 5.05 11.66
N GLY A 220 13.10 5.93 12.60
CA GLY A 220 12.55 7.27 12.31
C GLY A 220 11.06 7.30 12.00
N ILE A 221 10.35 6.18 12.17
CA ILE A 221 8.93 6.08 11.89
C ILE A 221 8.15 6.50 13.15
N LYS A 222 7.32 7.53 13.03
CA LYS A 222 6.49 8.01 14.13
C LYS A 222 5.15 7.27 14.17
N LEU A 223 4.80 6.71 15.33
CA LEU A 223 3.50 6.09 15.55
C LEU A 223 2.44 7.15 15.94
N PRO A 224 1.22 7.08 15.39
CA PRO A 224 0.11 7.93 15.81
C PRO A 224 -0.38 7.53 17.22
N HIS A 225 -1.15 8.40 17.86
CA HIS A 225 -1.76 8.17 19.19
C HIS A 225 -0.76 7.82 20.31
N TRP A 226 0.50 8.21 20.18
CA TRP A 226 1.55 7.77 21.10
C TRP A 226 1.30 8.15 22.56
N ASP A 227 0.92 9.40 22.81
CA ASP A 227 0.61 9.87 24.17
C ASP A 227 -0.59 9.13 24.78
N ASP A 228 -1.60 8.83 23.97
CA ASP A 228 -2.78 8.06 24.38
C ASP A 228 -2.39 6.62 24.76
N ILE A 229 -1.53 5.98 23.97
CA ILE A 229 -1.02 4.62 24.25
C ILE A 229 -0.30 4.60 25.61
N LEU A 230 0.62 5.54 25.85
CA LEU A 230 1.36 5.61 27.11
C LEU A 230 0.42 5.86 28.30
N LEU A 231 -0.57 6.73 28.12
CA LEU A 231 -1.55 7.06 29.15
C LEU A 231 -2.45 5.87 29.49
N VAL A 232 -2.94 5.15 28.47
CA VAL A 232 -3.73 3.93 28.65
C VAL A 232 -2.89 2.88 29.40
N CYS A 233 -1.63 2.66 29.01
CA CYS A 233 -0.75 1.71 29.70
C CYS A 233 -0.55 2.06 31.18
N SER A 234 -0.33 3.34 31.48
CA SER A 234 -0.18 3.83 32.86
C SER A 234 -1.48 3.72 33.67
N ARG A 235 -2.63 4.01 33.06
CA ARG A 235 -3.96 3.82 33.66
C ARG A 235 -4.25 2.34 33.95
N ILE A 236 -3.88 1.43 33.04
CA ILE A 236 -4.02 -0.02 33.26
C ILE A 236 -3.26 -0.43 34.52
N GLN A 237 -2.02 0.04 34.71
CA GLN A 237 -1.29 -0.25 35.94
C GLN A 237 -2.03 0.26 37.18
N GLN A 238 -2.56 1.47 37.14
CA GLN A 238 -3.30 2.06 38.26
C GLN A 238 -4.54 1.24 38.64
N ILE A 239 -5.37 0.85 37.65
CA ILE A 239 -6.63 0.15 37.92
C ILE A 239 -6.44 -1.34 38.24
N THR A 240 -5.44 -1.99 37.65
CA THR A 240 -5.16 -3.42 37.89
C THR A 240 -4.30 -3.67 39.12
N ASN A 241 -3.59 -2.63 39.59
CA ASN A 241 -2.64 -2.71 40.69
C ASN A 241 -1.50 -3.72 40.46
N ILE A 242 -1.14 -3.97 39.19
CA ILE A 242 0.03 -4.78 38.79
C ILE A 242 1.27 -3.92 38.89
N GLY A 243 2.13 -4.14 39.88
CA GLY A 243 3.27 -3.27 40.15
C GLY A 243 4.33 -3.24 39.05
N TYR A 244 4.74 -4.39 38.51
CA TYR A 244 5.60 -4.50 37.32
C TYR A 244 4.79 -5.05 36.15
N LEU A 245 4.52 -4.20 35.15
CA LEU A 245 3.55 -4.48 34.09
C LEU A 245 4.19 -4.32 32.71
N ALA A 246 3.86 -5.24 31.79
CA ALA A 246 3.91 -4.96 30.36
C ALA A 246 2.49 -4.96 29.80
N VAL A 247 2.16 -3.96 29.00
CA VAL A 247 0.91 -3.90 28.25
C VAL A 247 1.24 -4.06 26.79
N ASP A 248 0.55 -4.99 26.13
CA ASP A 248 0.65 -5.18 24.70
C ASP A 248 -0.59 -4.57 24.06
N MET A 249 -0.35 -3.60 23.20
CA MET A 249 -1.39 -2.86 22.48
C MET A 249 -1.22 -3.02 20.98
N THR A 250 -2.21 -2.64 20.21
CA THR A 250 -2.09 -2.38 18.78
C THR A 250 -2.81 -1.07 18.46
N ILE A 251 -2.69 -0.60 17.22
CA ILE A 251 -3.49 0.50 16.70
C ILE A 251 -4.40 -0.09 15.63
N ASP A 252 -5.69 -0.14 15.93
CA ASP A 252 -6.73 -0.57 15.00
C ASP A 252 -7.17 0.61 14.12
N GLN A 253 -7.44 0.35 12.84
CA GLN A 253 -7.85 1.37 11.87
C GLN A 253 -9.10 2.15 12.30
N ASN A 254 -10.04 1.49 12.99
CA ASN A 254 -11.32 2.08 13.38
C ASN A 254 -11.37 2.47 14.87
N MET A 255 -10.75 1.66 15.73
CA MET A 255 -10.82 1.85 17.18
C MET A 255 -9.63 2.65 17.76
N GLY A 256 -8.57 2.89 16.99
CA GLY A 256 -7.35 3.52 17.49
C GLY A 256 -6.58 2.58 18.44
N PRO A 257 -6.01 3.07 19.56
CA PRO A 257 -5.29 2.22 20.52
C PRO A 257 -6.17 1.14 21.16
N VAL A 258 -5.82 -0.12 20.96
CA VAL A 258 -6.55 -1.30 21.47
C VAL A 258 -5.62 -2.18 22.28
N VAL A 259 -6.07 -2.65 23.45
CA VAL A 259 -5.31 -3.59 24.29
C VAL A 259 -5.47 -5.01 23.77
N LEU A 260 -4.34 -5.68 23.56
CA LEU A 260 -4.27 -7.10 23.21
C LEU A 260 -4.15 -7.96 24.46
N GLU A 261 -3.16 -7.68 25.31
CA GLU A 261 -2.89 -8.43 26.54
C GLU A 261 -2.18 -7.61 27.61
N VAL A 262 -2.28 -8.09 28.86
CA VAL A 262 -1.65 -7.51 30.05
C VAL A 262 -0.75 -8.57 30.66
N ASN A 263 0.54 -8.29 30.76
CA ASN A 263 1.56 -9.25 31.15
C ASN A 263 2.23 -8.84 32.46
N ALA A 264 2.11 -9.68 33.49
CA ALA A 264 2.82 -9.52 34.76
C ALA A 264 4.31 -9.95 34.68
N ARG A 265 4.74 -10.52 33.55
CA ARG A 265 6.09 -11.09 33.33
C ARG A 265 6.69 -10.65 31.98
N ALA A 266 6.94 -9.35 31.83
CA ALA A 266 7.46 -8.78 30.58
C ALA A 266 8.75 -9.46 30.08
N GLY A 267 8.79 -9.79 28.79
CA GLY A 267 10.01 -10.25 28.10
C GLY A 267 11.12 -9.19 28.10
N LEU A 268 12.37 -9.62 27.95
CA LEU A 268 13.54 -8.75 28.11
C LEU A 268 14.13 -8.24 26.79
N MET A 269 13.62 -8.73 25.65
CA MET A 269 14.06 -8.33 24.30
C MET A 269 13.91 -6.83 24.03
N VAL A 270 13.01 -6.16 24.76
CA VAL A 270 12.83 -4.70 24.70
C VAL A 270 14.14 -3.95 24.99
N GLN A 271 15.06 -4.52 25.80
CA GLN A 271 16.37 -3.95 26.08
C GLN A 271 17.27 -3.92 24.85
N LEU A 272 17.24 -5.01 24.06
CA LEU A 272 18.03 -5.12 22.83
C LEU A 272 17.47 -4.19 21.76
N ALA A 273 16.14 -4.18 21.59
CA ALA A 273 15.46 -3.31 20.63
C ALA A 273 15.67 -1.81 20.94
N ASN A 274 15.84 -1.43 22.20
CA ASN A 274 16.12 -0.04 22.60
C ASN A 274 17.63 0.25 22.79
N LEU A 275 18.50 -0.75 22.66
CA LEU A 275 19.93 -0.66 23.06
C LEU A 275 20.14 -0.03 24.45
N ALA A 276 19.24 -0.33 25.39
CA ALA A 276 19.22 0.32 26.69
C ALA A 276 18.97 -0.68 27.85
N PRO A 277 19.70 -0.53 28.98
CA PRO A 277 19.54 -1.38 30.15
C PRO A 277 18.21 -1.12 30.89
N LEU A 278 17.32 -2.12 30.97
CA LEU A 278 16.00 -1.96 31.60
C LEU A 278 16.10 -1.79 33.12
N ARG A 279 17.02 -2.50 33.81
CA ARG A 279 17.17 -2.37 35.27
C ARG A 279 17.57 -0.95 35.66
N ALA A 280 18.46 -0.32 34.90
CA ALA A 280 18.86 1.06 35.15
C ALA A 280 17.67 2.04 35.06
N ARG A 281 16.74 1.82 34.12
CA ARG A 281 15.52 2.63 34.00
C ARG A 281 14.54 2.37 35.15
N LEU A 282 14.33 1.11 35.54
CA LEU A 282 13.44 0.75 36.65
C LEU A 282 13.91 1.34 37.99
N GLU A 283 15.21 1.28 38.30
CA GLU A 283 15.74 1.84 39.55
C GLU A 283 15.57 3.37 39.64
N ARG A 284 15.61 4.09 38.51
CA ARG A 284 15.38 5.55 38.49
C ARG A 284 13.97 5.95 38.94
N VAL A 285 12.97 5.11 38.69
CA VAL A 285 11.57 5.43 39.00
C VAL A 285 11.05 4.76 40.27
N LYS A 286 11.72 3.72 40.77
CA LYS A 286 11.30 2.93 41.93
C LYS A 286 11.00 3.75 43.19
N GLY A 287 11.77 4.81 43.44
CA GLY A 287 11.63 5.67 44.62
C GLY A 287 10.78 6.93 44.42
N LEU A 288 10.21 7.15 43.23
CA LEU A 288 9.48 8.38 42.92
C LEU A 288 8.05 8.34 43.49
N LYS A 289 7.53 9.49 43.93
CA LYS A 289 6.11 9.64 44.27
C LYS A 289 5.32 10.10 43.05
N VAL A 290 4.69 9.15 42.37
CA VAL A 290 3.85 9.39 41.19
C VAL A 290 2.39 9.30 41.59
N SER A 291 1.67 10.43 41.50
CA SER A 291 0.30 10.58 42.02
C SER A 291 -0.79 10.30 40.98
N SER A 292 -0.46 10.33 39.68
CA SER A 292 -1.41 10.05 38.61
C SER A 292 -0.71 9.46 37.37
N PRO A 293 -1.46 8.74 36.51
CA PRO A 293 -0.94 8.24 35.24
C PRO A 293 -0.35 9.33 34.35
N GLU A 294 -1.00 10.49 34.25
CA GLU A 294 -0.55 11.62 33.42
C GLU A 294 0.82 12.14 33.88
N LYS A 295 1.03 12.23 35.21
CA LYS A 295 2.33 12.59 35.78
C LYS A 295 3.37 11.52 35.49
N GLY A 296 2.98 10.24 35.56
CA GLY A 296 3.85 9.12 35.26
C GLY A 296 4.33 9.10 33.81
N VAL A 297 3.43 9.35 32.85
CA VAL A 297 3.77 9.48 31.42
C VAL A 297 4.78 10.60 31.22
N ARG A 298 4.52 11.80 31.76
CA ARG A 298 5.43 12.94 31.65
C ARG A 298 6.83 12.63 32.21
N ILE A 299 6.90 12.00 33.38
CA ILE A 299 8.18 11.57 33.97
C ILE A 299 8.89 10.58 33.04
N GLY A 300 8.17 9.64 32.43
CA GLY A 300 8.73 8.67 31.49
C GLY A 300 9.33 9.36 30.26
N GLN A 301 8.59 10.31 29.67
CA GLN A 301 9.05 11.09 28.53
C GLN A 301 10.30 11.92 28.87
N ASP A 302 10.31 12.60 30.02
CA ASP A 302 11.43 13.43 30.45
C ASP A 302 12.71 12.62 30.79
N LEU A 303 12.55 11.43 31.40
CA LEU A 303 13.68 10.62 31.86
C LEU A 303 14.23 9.67 30.78
N PHE A 304 13.38 9.20 29.86
CA PHE A 304 13.70 8.09 28.96
C PHE A 304 13.53 8.38 27.47
N GLY A 305 13.07 9.58 27.10
CA GLY A 305 13.10 10.07 25.73
C GLY A 305 14.44 10.70 25.35
N GLU A 306 14.79 10.65 24.07
CA GLU A 306 15.93 11.36 23.52
C GLU A 306 15.69 12.88 23.53
N LYS A 307 16.58 13.61 24.22
CA LYS A 307 16.56 15.07 24.24
C LYS A 307 16.82 15.61 22.84
N VAL A 308 15.97 16.52 22.39
CA VAL A 308 16.16 17.25 21.12
C VAL A 308 17.46 18.06 21.23
N GLN A 309 18.49 17.71 20.47
CA GLN A 309 19.57 18.65 20.16
C GLN A 309 19.01 19.64 19.14
N GLY A 310 18.49 20.75 19.64
CA GLY A 310 17.88 21.80 18.83
C GLY A 310 17.04 22.74 19.70
N THR A 311 17.67 23.85 20.08
CA THR A 311 17.11 25.11 20.59
C THR A 311 16.15 25.01 21.79
N ILE A 312 16.60 25.54 22.92
CA ILE A 312 15.75 25.84 24.08
C ILE A 312 14.72 26.90 23.66
N GLU A 313 13.58 26.46 23.17
CA GLU A 313 12.34 27.22 23.32
C GLU A 313 11.61 26.63 24.53
N LYS A 314 11.55 27.43 25.60
CA LYS A 314 10.74 27.14 26.77
C LYS A 314 9.28 27.02 26.33
N LYS A 315 8.79 25.80 26.15
CA LYS A 315 7.34 25.54 26.07
C LYS A 315 6.75 25.64 27.48
N GLU A 316 6.14 26.79 27.75
CA GLU A 316 5.10 26.93 28.77
C GLU A 316 3.87 26.05 28.44
N PRO A 317 3.05 25.68 29.43
CA PRO A 317 1.96 24.72 29.26
C PRO A 317 0.94 25.20 28.22
N GLN A 318 0.52 24.26 27.35
CA GLN A 318 -0.47 24.44 26.29
C GLN A 318 -1.63 25.35 26.71
N LYS A 319 -1.63 26.58 26.17
CA LYS A 319 -2.87 27.26 25.80
C LYS A 319 -3.17 26.87 24.37
N THR A 320 -4.39 26.45 24.11
CA THR A 320 -4.97 26.35 22.78
C THR A 320 -4.84 27.70 22.09
N GLU A 321 -3.84 27.86 21.21
CA GLU A 321 -3.71 29.07 20.41
C GLU A 321 -4.89 29.15 19.45
N ARG A 322 -5.84 30.04 19.77
CA ARG A 322 -6.91 30.42 18.86
C ARG A 322 -6.29 31.19 17.69
N PRO A 323 -6.55 30.82 16.42
CA PRO A 323 -6.00 31.50 15.27
C PRO A 323 -6.32 33.00 15.27
N VAL A 324 -5.33 33.82 14.91
CA VAL A 324 -5.43 35.29 14.92
C VAL A 324 -5.83 35.82 13.53
N LEU A 325 -7.00 36.45 13.47
CA LEU A 325 -7.56 37.09 12.28
C LEU A 325 -7.28 38.59 12.28
N GLY A 326 -7.08 39.17 11.10
CA GLY A 326 -7.06 40.62 10.87
C GLY A 326 -8.46 41.21 10.72
N THR A 327 -8.54 42.51 10.40
CA THR A 327 -9.82 43.20 10.14
C THR A 327 -10.43 42.84 8.78
N GLN A 328 -9.61 42.38 7.84
CA GLN A 328 -10.00 41.81 6.55
C GLN A 328 -9.27 40.47 6.36
N GLU A 329 -9.99 39.48 5.86
CA GLU A 329 -9.50 38.11 5.63
C GLU A 329 -10.14 37.56 4.35
N THR A 330 -9.71 36.39 3.90
CA THR A 330 -10.34 35.69 2.77
C THR A 330 -10.95 34.38 3.27
N ILE A 331 -12.22 34.14 2.92
CA ILE A 331 -12.87 32.85 3.17
C ILE A 331 -12.81 31.98 1.92
N VAL A 332 -12.70 30.67 2.11
CA VAL A 332 -12.72 29.68 1.02
C VAL A 332 -14.00 28.86 1.10
N ILE A 333 -14.80 28.87 0.03
CA ILE A 333 -16.07 28.15 -0.08
C ILE A 333 -15.94 27.06 -1.13
N ALA A 334 -16.16 25.79 -0.76
CA ALA A 334 -16.09 24.67 -1.69
C ALA A 334 -17.45 24.45 -2.39
N GLY A 335 -17.47 24.34 -3.72
CA GLY A 335 -18.66 24.02 -4.52
C GLY A 335 -18.34 23.24 -5.79
N SER A 336 -19.04 22.14 -6.06
CA SER A 336 -18.97 21.32 -7.29
C SER A 336 -17.57 21.18 -7.92
N GLY A 337 -16.55 20.84 -7.11
CA GLY A 337 -15.16 20.63 -7.56
C GLY A 337 -14.32 21.89 -7.73
N LYS A 338 -14.81 23.07 -7.33
CA LYS A 338 -14.12 24.37 -7.41
C LYS A 338 -14.13 25.08 -6.04
N ASN A 339 -13.01 25.69 -5.68
CA ASN A 339 -12.93 26.55 -4.49
C ASN A 339 -13.16 28.02 -4.89
N ILE A 340 -14.06 28.69 -4.17
CA ILE A 340 -14.39 30.11 -4.36
C ILE A 340 -13.78 30.88 -3.19
N GLU A 341 -12.78 31.71 -3.50
CA GLU A 341 -12.16 32.62 -2.54
C GLU A 341 -12.93 33.94 -2.51
N VAL A 342 -13.39 34.33 -1.32
CA VAL A 342 -14.21 35.52 -1.12
C VAL A 342 -13.53 36.43 -0.10
N PRO A 343 -13.17 37.68 -0.46
CA PRO A 343 -12.69 38.64 0.50
C PRO A 343 -13.80 39.02 1.48
N CYS A 344 -13.50 38.94 2.77
CA CYS A 344 -14.43 39.19 3.86
C CYS A 344 -13.90 40.25 4.84
N ARG A 345 -14.83 40.88 5.56
CA ARG A 345 -14.51 41.77 6.67
C ARG A 345 -14.93 41.14 7.99
N ILE A 346 -14.05 41.18 8.98
CA ILE A 346 -14.33 40.67 10.32
C ILE A 346 -15.03 41.77 11.11
N ALA A 347 -16.30 41.54 11.51
CA ALA A 347 -17.12 42.54 12.21
C ALA A 347 -17.82 41.93 13.44
N PRO A 348 -17.13 41.87 14.59
CA PRO A 348 -17.71 41.34 15.84
C PRO A 348 -18.98 42.06 16.30
N GLY A 349 -19.17 43.31 15.89
CA GLY A 349 -20.40 44.08 16.17
C GLY A 349 -21.64 43.64 15.38
N LYS A 350 -21.53 42.68 14.45
CA LYS A 350 -22.66 42.04 13.76
C LYS A 350 -22.92 40.68 14.38
N GLU A 351 -24.17 40.40 14.77
CA GLU A 351 -24.49 39.12 15.41
C GLU A 351 -24.36 37.93 14.45
N ARG A 352 -24.76 38.10 13.18
CA ARG A 352 -24.77 37.05 12.14
C ARG A 352 -23.89 37.43 10.95
N THR A 353 -23.40 36.40 10.27
CA THR A 353 -22.65 36.53 9.01
C THR A 353 -23.56 36.93 7.86
N ILE A 354 -23.08 37.87 7.03
CA ILE A 354 -23.84 38.51 5.94
C ILE A 354 -23.05 38.35 4.65
N PHE A 355 -23.70 37.84 3.60
CA PHE A 355 -23.13 37.76 2.26
C PHE A 355 -23.91 38.68 1.32
N SER A 356 -23.23 39.22 0.30
CA SER A 356 -23.93 40.02 -0.72
C SER A 356 -24.93 39.15 -1.50
N PRO A 357 -26.05 39.72 -1.97
CA PRO A 357 -27.03 38.98 -2.78
C PRO A 357 -26.42 38.37 -4.05
N GLU A 358 -25.45 39.05 -4.68
CA GLU A 358 -24.76 38.58 -5.88
C GLU A 358 -23.92 37.33 -5.60
N LEU A 359 -23.17 37.33 -4.50
CA LEU A 359 -22.37 36.18 -4.06
C LEU A 359 -23.27 34.98 -3.77
N LEU A 360 -24.38 35.18 -3.05
CA LEU A 360 -25.31 34.09 -2.74
C LEU A 360 -25.96 33.50 -3.99
N LYS A 361 -26.29 34.33 -4.98
CA LYS A 361 -26.79 33.86 -6.28
C LYS A 361 -25.79 32.94 -6.97
N ALA A 362 -24.50 33.30 -6.97
CA ALA A 362 -23.43 32.47 -7.54
C ALA A 362 -23.23 31.16 -6.75
N LEU A 363 -23.25 31.22 -5.42
CA LEU A 363 -23.08 30.03 -4.56
C LEU A 363 -24.25 29.04 -4.65
N CYS A 364 -25.48 29.54 -4.86
CA CYS A 364 -26.64 28.68 -5.10
C CYS A 364 -26.54 27.95 -6.45
N GLN A 365 -26.01 28.60 -7.50
CA GLN A 365 -25.78 27.98 -8.81
C GLN A 365 -24.71 26.87 -8.74
N SER A 366 -23.70 27.03 -7.89
CA SER A 366 -22.64 26.02 -7.69
C SER A 366 -22.96 24.97 -6.62
N GLY A 367 -24.18 24.97 -6.05
CA GLY A 367 -24.58 24.05 -4.96
C GLY A 367 -23.87 24.28 -3.62
N ALA A 368 -23.10 25.37 -3.46
CA ALA A 368 -22.32 25.67 -2.25
C ALA A 368 -23.14 26.39 -1.16
N ALA A 369 -24.33 26.89 -1.51
CA ALA A 369 -25.29 27.46 -0.58
C ALA A 369 -26.66 26.81 -0.77
N THR A 370 -27.35 26.53 0.34
CA THR A 370 -28.72 25.98 0.32
C THR A 370 -29.69 26.94 1.00
N PRO A 371 -30.78 27.39 0.35
CA PRO A 371 -31.77 28.26 0.98
C PRO A 371 -32.53 27.54 2.08
N THR A 372 -32.75 28.20 3.22
CA THR A 372 -33.44 27.64 4.39
C THR A 372 -34.53 28.57 4.89
N GLY A 373 -35.78 28.08 5.03
CA GLY A 373 -36.91 28.79 5.63
C GLY A 373 -38.02 29.24 4.65
N LYS A 374 -39.24 29.50 5.17
CA LYS A 374 -40.44 29.88 4.39
C LYS A 374 -40.43 31.30 3.82
N THR A 375 -39.44 32.13 4.18
CA THR A 375 -39.34 33.55 3.76
C THR A 375 -38.15 33.86 2.83
N GLY A 376 -37.28 32.88 2.51
CA GLY A 376 -36.20 33.06 1.52
C GLY A 376 -35.03 33.98 1.92
N GLU A 377 -34.94 34.40 3.18
CA GLU A 377 -33.97 35.41 3.64
C GLU A 377 -32.64 34.83 4.21
N THR A 378 -32.54 33.50 4.38
CA THR A 378 -31.36 32.85 4.98
C THR A 378 -30.84 31.65 4.18
N PHE A 379 -29.53 31.48 4.16
CA PHE A 379 -28.83 30.43 3.40
C PHE A 379 -27.88 29.67 4.31
N ARG A 380 -27.81 28.35 4.17
CA ARG A 380 -26.81 27.51 4.84
C ARG A 380 -25.57 27.40 3.95
N VAL A 381 -24.42 27.81 4.49
CA VAL A 381 -23.13 27.84 3.78
C VAL A 381 -22.05 27.18 4.63
N LYS A 382 -21.11 26.48 3.96
CA LYS A 382 -19.89 25.95 4.57
C LYS A 382 -18.68 26.68 3.99
N PHE A 383 -17.84 27.27 4.83
CA PHE A 383 -16.64 27.98 4.39
C PHE A 383 -15.48 27.77 5.36
N THR A 384 -14.26 28.01 4.91
CA THR A 384 -13.04 27.96 5.72
C THR A 384 -12.55 29.38 6.00
N LEU A 385 -12.30 29.71 7.26
CA LEU A 385 -11.75 30.98 7.73
C LEU A 385 -10.56 30.71 8.66
N GLY A 386 -9.39 31.30 8.39
CA GLY A 386 -8.20 31.14 9.23
C GLY A 386 -7.82 29.67 9.49
N GLY A 387 -8.01 28.79 8.50
CA GLY A 387 -7.73 27.35 8.60
C GLY A 387 -8.82 26.50 9.27
N LYS A 388 -9.92 27.11 9.75
CA LYS A 388 -11.04 26.39 10.38
C LYS A 388 -12.29 26.37 9.51
N LYS A 389 -12.95 25.21 9.45
CA LYS A 389 -14.21 25.01 8.71
C LYS A 389 -15.39 25.46 9.57
N ILE A 390 -16.24 26.31 9.01
CA ILE A 390 -17.43 26.88 9.65
C ILE A 390 -18.64 26.53 8.78
N GLN A 391 -19.69 26.02 9.41
CA GLN A 391 -21.00 25.82 8.80
C GLN A 391 -22.01 26.68 9.53
N THR A 392 -22.62 27.64 8.84
CA THR A 392 -23.50 28.63 9.48
C THR A 392 -24.67 29.05 8.59
N LEU A 393 -25.59 29.81 9.16
CA LEU A 393 -26.70 30.45 8.44
C LEU A 393 -26.34 31.91 8.15
N VAL A 394 -26.21 32.23 6.87
CA VAL A 394 -25.89 33.58 6.40
C VAL A 394 -27.15 34.31 5.94
N ILE A 395 -27.15 35.64 6.12
CA ILE A 395 -28.24 36.52 5.68
C ILE A 395 -27.81 37.24 4.40
N ALA A 396 -28.73 37.35 3.44
CA ALA A 396 -28.53 38.17 2.25
C ALA A 396 -28.76 39.66 2.58
N LYS A 397 -27.74 40.50 2.48
CA LYS A 397 -27.89 41.96 2.64
C LYS A 397 -26.81 42.70 1.87
N GLU A 398 -27.14 43.87 1.34
CA GLU A 398 -26.18 44.75 0.68
C GLU A 398 -25.02 45.14 1.61
N ILE A 399 -23.79 45.02 1.09
CA ILE A 399 -22.55 45.31 1.81
C ILE A 399 -21.96 46.62 1.24
N PRO A 400 -21.81 47.68 2.06
CA PRO A 400 -21.23 48.94 1.57
C PRO A 400 -19.74 48.79 1.24
N GLY A 401 -19.37 49.16 0.00
CA GLY A 401 -17.98 49.13 -0.50
C GLY A 401 -17.75 48.02 -1.53
N LYS A 402 -16.96 48.29 -2.58
CA LYS A 402 -16.70 47.33 -3.68
C LYS A 402 -15.62 46.28 -3.37
N ASP A 403 -14.98 46.36 -2.21
CA ASP A 403 -13.76 45.59 -1.91
C ASP A 403 -14.02 44.32 -1.09
N VAL A 404 -15.26 44.09 -0.64
CA VAL A 404 -15.61 42.98 0.25
C VAL A 404 -17.01 42.45 -0.10
N GLN A 405 -17.16 41.12 -0.24
CA GLN A 405 -18.44 40.48 -0.58
C GLN A 405 -19.06 39.69 0.58
N ALA A 406 -18.37 39.61 1.73
CA ALA A 406 -18.85 38.96 2.95
C ALA A 406 -18.47 39.72 4.23
N ILE A 407 -19.35 39.73 5.23
CA ILE A 407 -19.08 40.21 6.58
C ILE A 407 -19.24 39.05 7.56
N ILE A 408 -18.19 38.69 8.30
CA ILE A 408 -18.23 37.62 9.30
C ILE A 408 -18.65 38.20 10.65
N GLY A 409 -19.73 37.66 11.21
CA GLY A 409 -20.34 38.10 12.47
C GLY A 409 -19.89 37.29 13.69
N ASN A 410 -20.21 37.78 14.88
CA ASN A 410 -19.77 37.26 16.18
C ASN A 410 -20.01 35.76 16.38
N ARG A 411 -21.16 35.24 15.93
CA ARG A 411 -21.51 33.81 16.07
C ARG A 411 -20.49 32.87 15.43
N ASP A 412 -19.81 33.32 14.39
CA ASP A 412 -18.85 32.50 13.63
C ASP A 412 -17.39 32.81 14.03
N LEU A 413 -17.17 33.73 14.98
CA LEU A 413 -15.84 34.19 15.41
C LEU A 413 -15.40 33.64 16.77
N GLY A 414 -16.22 32.85 17.45
CA GLY A 414 -15.98 32.43 18.85
C GLY A 414 -14.66 31.67 19.10
N GLU A 415 -14.07 31.07 18.07
CA GLU A 415 -12.83 30.31 18.16
C GLU A 415 -11.58 31.06 17.67
N PHE A 416 -11.68 32.35 17.37
CA PHE A 416 -10.61 33.17 16.82
C PHE A 416 -10.22 34.30 17.77
N LEU A 417 -8.99 34.78 17.65
CA LEU A 417 -8.55 36.07 18.19
C LEU A 417 -8.53 37.09 17.05
N ILE A 418 -8.81 38.35 17.34
CA ILE A 418 -8.82 39.41 16.33
C ILE A 418 -7.73 40.41 16.69
N ASP A 419 -6.78 40.59 15.79
CA ASP A 419 -5.70 41.56 15.91
C ASP A 419 -5.90 42.70 14.89
N PRO A 420 -6.34 43.89 15.35
CA PRO A 420 -6.52 45.05 14.48
C PRO A 420 -5.23 45.58 13.84
N SER A 421 -4.05 45.19 14.36
CA SER A 421 -2.75 45.66 13.90
C SER A 421 -2.12 44.79 12.79
N LYS A 422 -2.70 43.62 12.52
CA LYS A 422 -2.26 42.70 11.45
C LYS A 422 -2.47 43.37 10.09
N LYS A 423 -1.36 43.77 9.43
CA LYS A 423 -1.37 44.42 8.11
C LYS A 423 -1.95 43.49 7.05
N THR A 424 -2.88 44.01 6.26
CA THR A 424 -3.59 43.32 5.17
C THR A 424 -2.61 42.92 4.06
N GLN A 425 -2.57 41.64 3.68
CA GLN A 425 -2.08 41.27 2.35
C GLN A 425 -3.17 41.66 1.34
N PRO A 426 -2.88 42.46 0.30
CA PRO A 426 -3.85 42.72 -0.75
C PRO A 426 -4.18 41.39 -1.42
N ALA A 427 -5.41 40.92 -1.28
CA ALA A 427 -5.90 39.77 -2.01
C ALA A 427 -5.78 40.08 -3.51
N SER A 428 -5.02 39.27 -4.23
CA SER A 428 -4.99 39.36 -5.68
C SER A 428 -6.43 39.15 -6.19
N ARG A 429 -6.92 40.06 -7.03
CA ARG A 429 -8.14 39.83 -7.83
C ARG A 429 -7.83 38.72 -8.83
N ILE A 430 -7.84 37.48 -8.39
CA ILE A 430 -7.90 36.34 -9.27
C ILE A 430 -8.94 35.42 -8.68
N THR A 431 -10.13 35.44 -9.26
CA THR A 431 -11.10 34.34 -9.20
C THR A 431 -10.47 33.14 -9.94
N ALA A 432 -9.39 32.58 -9.39
CA ALA A 432 -8.75 31.39 -9.93
C ALA A 432 -9.54 30.20 -9.43
N VAL A 433 -10.38 29.67 -10.31
CA VAL A 433 -10.88 28.31 -10.19
C VAL A 433 -9.66 27.39 -10.23
N LYS A 434 -9.18 26.92 -9.09
CA LYS A 434 -8.09 25.94 -9.02
C LYS A 434 -8.67 24.54 -9.23
N THR A 435 -8.27 23.87 -10.29
CA THR A 435 -8.69 22.49 -10.59
C THR A 435 -8.20 21.55 -9.48
N ASP A 436 -9.10 20.73 -8.94
CA ASP A 436 -8.72 19.70 -7.97
C ASP A 436 -8.03 18.53 -8.69
N LEU A 437 -6.70 18.61 -8.79
CA LEU A 437 -5.88 17.61 -9.48
C LEU A 437 -6.01 16.20 -8.86
N ARG A 438 -6.33 16.07 -7.57
CA ARG A 438 -6.53 14.75 -6.92
C ARG A 438 -7.83 14.09 -7.38
N ALA A 439 -8.87 14.87 -7.56
CA ALA A 439 -10.13 14.40 -8.13
C ALA A 439 -9.96 13.99 -9.61
N VAL A 440 -9.18 14.77 -10.37
CA VAL A 440 -8.84 14.43 -11.76
C VAL A 440 -8.04 13.13 -11.83
N ASP A 441 -7.00 12.98 -11.00
CA ASP A 441 -6.20 11.76 -10.88
C ASP A 441 -7.08 10.53 -10.61
N SER A 442 -7.99 10.62 -9.64
CA SER A 442 -8.93 9.55 -9.31
C SER A 442 -9.84 9.19 -10.50
N THR A 443 -10.36 10.20 -11.21
CA THR A 443 -11.24 9.99 -12.38
C THR A 443 -10.51 9.30 -13.54
N LEU A 444 -9.27 9.72 -13.84
CA LEU A 444 -8.46 9.08 -14.88
C LEU A 444 -8.09 7.65 -14.48
N ALA A 445 -7.79 7.41 -13.20
CA ALA A 445 -7.47 6.08 -12.69
C ALA A 445 -8.65 5.10 -12.75
N GLU A 446 -9.87 5.57 -12.48
CA GLU A 446 -11.10 4.80 -12.67
C GLU A 446 -11.32 4.43 -14.13
N LEU A 447 -11.18 5.39 -15.05
CA LEU A 447 -11.36 5.13 -16.47
C LEU A 447 -10.29 4.17 -17.02
N ASP A 448 -9.03 4.31 -16.62
CA ASP A 448 -7.96 3.37 -16.98
C ASP A 448 -8.26 1.94 -16.49
N ARG A 449 -8.97 1.77 -15.37
CA ARG A 449 -9.42 0.47 -14.85
C ARG A 449 -10.46 -0.19 -15.76
N GLU A 450 -11.31 0.61 -16.38
CA GLU A 450 -12.36 0.14 -17.29
C GLU A 450 -11.80 -0.16 -18.70
N LEU A 451 -10.78 0.58 -19.14
CA LEU A 451 -10.17 0.49 -20.48
C LEU A 451 -9.08 -0.61 -20.60
N LEU A 452 -9.46 -1.87 -20.36
CA LEU A 452 -8.55 -3.03 -20.48
C LEU A 452 -8.29 -3.44 -21.93
N LEU A 453 -7.41 -2.74 -22.65
CA LEU A 453 -7.11 -2.97 -24.08
C LEU A 453 -6.94 -4.45 -24.47
N ILE A 454 -6.05 -5.18 -23.79
CA ILE A 454 -5.71 -6.57 -24.15
C ILE A 454 -6.91 -7.51 -24.01
N LYS A 455 -7.81 -7.23 -23.06
CA LYS A 455 -9.06 -7.99 -22.90
C LYS A 455 -9.96 -7.83 -24.12
N TYR A 456 -10.04 -6.63 -24.69
CA TYR A 456 -10.93 -6.32 -25.82
C TYR A 456 -10.31 -6.57 -27.20
N LEU A 457 -8.99 -6.80 -27.27
CA LEU A 457 -8.26 -7.17 -28.48
C LEU A 457 -8.02 -8.70 -28.60
N LYS A 458 -8.56 -9.51 -27.69
CA LYS A 458 -8.51 -10.98 -27.80
C LYS A 458 -9.62 -11.46 -28.76
N PRO A 459 -9.30 -12.17 -29.86
CA PRO A 459 -10.31 -12.75 -30.74
C PRO A 459 -11.14 -13.82 -30.02
N LEU A 460 -12.45 -13.84 -30.27
CA LEU A 460 -13.41 -14.81 -29.71
C LEU A 460 -13.25 -16.19 -30.35
N ASN A 461 -13.02 -16.23 -31.66
CA ASN A 461 -12.85 -17.45 -32.44
C ASN A 461 -11.41 -17.93 -32.51
N LEU A 462 -10.53 -17.46 -31.62
CA LEU A 462 -9.08 -17.73 -31.71
C LEU A 462 -8.76 -19.22 -31.76
N GLN A 463 -9.47 -20.06 -31.02
CA GLN A 463 -9.24 -21.50 -30.99
C GLN A 463 -9.59 -22.18 -32.32
N GLU A 464 -10.71 -21.79 -32.93
CA GLU A 464 -11.14 -22.32 -34.24
C GLU A 464 -10.19 -21.89 -35.36
N GLU A 465 -9.80 -20.61 -35.36
CA GLU A 465 -8.85 -20.06 -36.33
C GLU A 465 -7.45 -20.68 -36.17
N TYR A 466 -7.04 -20.94 -34.92
CA TYR A 466 -5.78 -21.62 -34.64
C TYR A 466 -5.74 -23.03 -35.24
N GLN A 467 -6.84 -23.79 -35.16
CA GLN A 467 -6.91 -25.13 -35.75
C GLN A 467 -6.77 -25.08 -37.28
N ARG A 468 -7.45 -24.15 -37.95
CA ARG A 468 -7.32 -23.97 -39.42
C ARG A 468 -5.90 -23.58 -39.83
N LEU A 469 -5.24 -22.74 -39.02
CA LEU A 469 -3.86 -22.32 -39.23
C LEU A 469 -2.83 -23.47 -39.07
N LEU A 470 -3.17 -24.52 -38.32
CA LEU A 470 -2.36 -25.74 -38.25
C LEU A 470 -2.51 -26.59 -39.51
N GLU A 471 -3.68 -26.57 -40.15
CA GLU A 471 -3.99 -27.34 -41.36
C GLU A 471 -3.46 -26.68 -42.63
N ASP A 472 -3.58 -25.36 -42.76
CA ASP A 472 -3.07 -24.60 -43.90
C ASP A 472 -2.17 -23.44 -43.47
N ARG A 473 -0.89 -23.53 -43.85
CA ARG A 473 0.13 -22.50 -43.57
C ARG A 473 -0.15 -21.18 -44.29
N ARG A 474 -0.89 -21.19 -45.40
CA ARG A 474 -1.19 -20.01 -46.22
C ARG A 474 -2.52 -19.35 -45.85
N TYR A 475 -3.23 -19.90 -44.88
CA TYR A 475 -4.52 -19.37 -44.45
C TYR A 475 -4.37 -18.04 -43.71
N ASN A 476 -5.24 -17.07 -44.05
CA ASN A 476 -5.37 -15.81 -43.33
C ASN A 476 -6.64 -15.87 -42.44
N PRO A 477 -6.51 -15.85 -41.10
CA PRO A 477 -7.64 -15.96 -40.21
C PRO A 477 -8.53 -14.71 -40.23
N VAL A 478 -9.82 -14.90 -39.95
CA VAL A 478 -10.76 -13.78 -39.77
C VAL A 478 -11.10 -13.66 -38.30
N PHE A 479 -10.60 -12.62 -37.63
CA PHE A 479 -10.80 -12.46 -36.19
C PHE A 479 -12.13 -11.79 -35.86
N LEU A 480 -12.87 -12.41 -34.94
CA LEU A 480 -14.11 -11.89 -34.39
C LEU A 480 -13.88 -11.36 -32.98
N TYR A 481 -14.51 -10.22 -32.63
CA TYR A 481 -14.33 -9.60 -31.32
C TYR A 481 -15.67 -9.36 -30.62
N THR A 482 -15.66 -9.44 -29.30
CA THR A 482 -16.84 -9.17 -28.46
C THR A 482 -17.22 -7.69 -28.49
N LYS A 483 -18.51 -7.39 -28.35
CA LYS A 483 -18.96 -6.00 -28.14
C LYS A 483 -18.34 -5.45 -26.86
N ILE A 484 -17.84 -4.22 -26.92
CA ILE A 484 -17.30 -3.55 -25.73
C ILE A 484 -18.51 -3.09 -24.90
N PRO A 485 -18.63 -3.53 -23.62
CA PRO A 485 -19.78 -3.18 -22.78
C PRO A 485 -19.74 -1.72 -22.30
N LEU A 486 -18.55 -1.13 -22.25
CA LEU A 486 -18.34 0.28 -21.91
C LEU A 486 -18.81 1.18 -23.06
N ASP A 487 -19.54 2.25 -22.72
CA ASP A 487 -19.84 3.33 -23.65
C ASP A 487 -18.58 4.17 -23.88
N LEU A 488 -17.89 3.91 -24.99
CA LEU A 488 -16.66 4.60 -25.37
C LEU A 488 -16.88 6.09 -25.64
N ALA A 489 -18.06 6.48 -26.13
CA ALA A 489 -18.38 7.88 -26.38
C ALA A 489 -18.61 8.62 -25.05
N ASP A 490 -19.26 7.99 -24.08
CA ASP A 490 -19.37 8.55 -22.73
C ASP A 490 -18.01 8.67 -22.04
N ALA A 491 -17.19 7.62 -22.11
CA ALA A 491 -15.83 7.62 -21.60
C ALA A 491 -15.00 8.78 -22.18
N ALA A 492 -15.05 9.00 -23.50
CA ALA A 492 -14.35 10.10 -24.15
C ALA A 492 -14.87 11.48 -23.68
N ARG A 493 -16.20 11.64 -23.54
CA ARG A 493 -16.81 12.89 -23.04
C ARG A 493 -16.38 13.23 -21.62
N ARG A 494 -16.28 12.23 -20.73
CA ARG A 494 -15.86 12.41 -19.32
C ARG A 494 -14.47 13.03 -19.19
N ILE A 495 -13.60 12.84 -20.18
CA ILE A 495 -12.20 13.33 -20.18
C ILE A 495 -11.87 14.22 -21.38
N ALA A 496 -12.90 14.82 -22.01
CA ALA A 496 -12.73 15.60 -23.23
C ALA A 496 -11.99 16.92 -22.98
N GLU A 497 -12.25 17.56 -21.84
CA GLU A 497 -11.64 18.85 -21.48
C GLU A 497 -10.14 18.67 -21.16
N PRO A 498 -9.25 19.51 -21.74
CA PRO A 498 -7.83 19.48 -21.42
C PRO A 498 -7.55 19.96 -19.99
N ILE A 499 -6.50 19.43 -19.38
CA ILE A 499 -6.04 19.79 -18.04
C ILE A 499 -4.99 20.89 -18.19
N GLU A 500 -5.41 22.14 -18.02
CA GLU A 500 -4.54 23.33 -18.13
C GLU A 500 -3.93 23.72 -16.76
N ASP A 501 -3.07 22.85 -16.23
CA ASP A 501 -2.31 23.15 -15.00
C ASP A 501 -0.80 23.02 -15.25
N PRO A 502 0.01 24.07 -14.98
CA PRO A 502 1.42 24.11 -15.33
C PRO A 502 2.31 23.31 -14.38
N SER A 503 1.80 22.81 -13.25
CA SER A 503 2.54 21.97 -12.30
C SER A 503 2.95 20.64 -12.91
N SER A 504 3.93 19.98 -12.32
CA SER A 504 4.39 18.67 -12.77
C SER A 504 3.25 17.64 -12.76
N LEU A 505 2.40 17.65 -11.73
CA LEU A 505 1.21 16.80 -11.67
C LEU A 505 0.21 17.12 -12.77
N GLY A 506 -0.08 18.40 -13.00
CA GLY A 506 -0.99 18.85 -14.06
C GLY A 506 -0.57 18.34 -15.45
N ARG A 507 0.72 18.49 -15.78
CA ARG A 507 1.30 17.99 -17.04
C ARG A 507 1.21 16.47 -17.16
N LEU A 508 1.54 15.74 -16.10
CA LEU A 508 1.48 14.28 -16.09
C LEU A 508 0.04 13.77 -16.27
N LEU A 509 -0.94 14.41 -15.62
CA LEU A 509 -2.35 14.09 -15.77
C LEU A 509 -2.86 14.40 -17.19
N GLU A 510 -2.43 15.52 -17.79
CA GLU A 510 -2.77 15.84 -19.18
C GLU A 510 -2.22 14.81 -20.16
N LYS A 511 -0.95 14.40 -20.00
CA LYS A 511 -0.37 13.31 -20.79
C LYS A 511 -1.19 12.04 -20.64
N LYS A 512 -1.59 11.69 -19.41
CA LYS A 512 -2.41 10.49 -19.14
C LYS A 512 -3.80 10.59 -19.79
N ARG A 513 -4.44 11.73 -19.71
CA ARG A 513 -5.72 12.01 -20.37
C ARG A 513 -5.62 11.81 -21.88
N SER A 514 -4.60 12.39 -22.51
CA SER A 514 -4.32 12.23 -23.95
C SER A 514 -4.09 10.76 -24.32
N GLU A 515 -3.32 10.01 -23.53
CA GLU A 515 -3.13 8.57 -23.72
C GLU A 515 -4.47 7.81 -23.68
N LEU A 516 -5.32 8.08 -22.68
CA LEU A 516 -6.62 7.40 -22.54
C LEU A 516 -7.55 7.67 -23.72
N LEU A 517 -7.56 8.89 -24.25
CA LEU A 517 -8.31 9.21 -25.48
C LEU A 517 -7.80 8.39 -26.68
N LYS A 518 -6.49 8.28 -26.87
CA LYS A 518 -5.90 7.45 -27.93
C LYS A 518 -6.26 5.97 -27.77
N ARG A 519 -6.31 5.46 -26.53
CA ARG A 519 -6.77 4.10 -26.24
C ARG A 519 -8.24 3.88 -26.62
N ILE A 520 -9.10 4.86 -26.35
CA ILE A 520 -10.51 4.82 -26.74
C ILE A 520 -10.61 4.76 -28.27
N THR A 521 -9.92 5.67 -28.98
CA THR A 521 -9.88 5.68 -30.45
C THR A 521 -9.40 4.34 -31.02
N LEU A 522 -8.34 3.75 -30.47
CA LEU A 522 -7.87 2.44 -30.89
C LEU A 522 -8.96 1.36 -30.79
N LEU A 523 -9.72 1.35 -29.69
CA LEU A 523 -10.82 0.38 -29.49
C LEU A 523 -11.99 0.63 -30.43
N GLU A 524 -12.31 1.89 -30.74
CA GLU A 524 -13.34 2.25 -31.73
C GLU A 524 -12.97 1.77 -33.13
N LYS A 525 -11.68 1.78 -33.46
CA LYS A 525 -11.16 1.33 -34.77
C LYS A 525 -10.93 -0.17 -34.86
N ARG A 526 -11.10 -0.92 -33.77
CA ARG A 526 -10.92 -2.38 -33.74
C ARG A 526 -11.78 -3.06 -34.82
N GLY A 527 -11.13 -3.85 -35.66
CA GLY A 527 -11.72 -4.56 -36.78
C GLY A 527 -11.51 -3.88 -38.14
N HIS A 528 -11.08 -2.62 -38.17
CA HIS A 528 -10.81 -1.86 -39.39
C HIS A 528 -9.29 -1.70 -39.61
N SER A 529 -8.71 -2.42 -40.56
CA SER A 529 -7.26 -2.67 -40.58
C SER A 529 -6.41 -1.40 -40.66
N GLU A 530 -6.68 -0.51 -41.62
CA GLU A 530 -5.95 0.75 -41.80
C GLU A 530 -6.13 1.69 -40.59
N GLN A 531 -7.39 1.96 -40.21
CA GLN A 531 -7.71 2.91 -39.13
C GLN A 531 -7.19 2.42 -37.76
N PHE A 532 -7.25 1.11 -37.50
CA PHE A 532 -6.70 0.49 -36.30
C PHE A 532 -5.18 0.62 -36.25
N THR A 533 -4.51 0.39 -37.38
CA THR A 533 -3.05 0.48 -37.48
C THR A 533 -2.60 1.92 -37.22
N MET A 534 -3.25 2.91 -37.83
CA MET A 534 -2.97 4.34 -37.58
C MET A 534 -3.16 4.71 -36.11
N ALA A 535 -4.28 4.30 -35.50
CA ALA A 535 -4.55 4.55 -34.08
C ALA A 535 -3.52 3.83 -33.17
N SER A 536 -3.05 2.65 -33.57
CA SER A 536 -2.01 1.92 -32.84
C SER A 536 -0.66 2.66 -32.93
N GLN A 537 -0.32 3.18 -34.10
CA GLN A 537 0.88 3.98 -34.32
C GLN A 537 0.85 5.30 -33.56
N GLU A 538 -0.31 5.93 -33.41
CA GLU A 538 -0.45 7.15 -32.60
C GLU A 538 -0.26 6.90 -31.09
N LEU A 539 -0.67 5.72 -30.62
CA LEU A 539 -0.57 5.33 -29.21
C LEU A 539 0.81 4.75 -28.84
N TYR A 540 1.33 3.82 -29.63
CA TYR A 540 2.59 3.11 -29.33
C TYR A 540 3.78 3.58 -30.18
N GLY A 541 3.56 4.43 -31.18
CA GLY A 541 4.57 4.84 -32.14
C GLY A 541 4.67 3.94 -33.36
N SER A 542 5.52 4.37 -34.30
CA SER A 542 5.90 3.62 -35.51
C SER A 542 7.34 3.10 -35.40
N VAL A 543 7.69 2.11 -36.22
CA VAL A 543 9.06 1.59 -36.29
C VAL A 543 9.97 2.68 -36.88
N SER A 544 10.95 3.14 -36.11
CA SER A 544 11.92 4.12 -36.62
C SER A 544 13.07 3.41 -37.34
N SER A 545 13.66 4.07 -38.34
CA SER A 545 14.81 3.52 -39.06
C SER A 545 16.00 3.24 -38.15
N ALA A 546 16.18 4.04 -37.08
CA ALA A 546 17.20 3.80 -36.07
C ALA A 546 16.94 2.54 -35.25
N LEU A 547 15.70 2.31 -34.82
CA LEU A 547 15.31 1.11 -34.07
C LEU A 547 15.43 -0.15 -34.94
N LEU A 548 15.05 -0.06 -36.22
CA LEU A 548 15.18 -1.14 -37.19
C LEU A 548 16.65 -1.55 -37.38
N ARG A 549 17.54 -0.57 -37.60
CA ARG A 549 18.99 -0.82 -37.70
C ARG A 549 19.54 -1.43 -36.42
N ALA A 550 19.11 -0.96 -35.25
CA ALA A 550 19.53 -1.53 -33.97
C ALA A 550 19.05 -2.98 -33.80
N ALA A 551 17.82 -3.30 -34.22
CA ALA A 551 17.29 -4.66 -34.16
C ALA A 551 18.05 -5.61 -35.10
N GLN A 552 18.34 -5.16 -36.33
CA GLN A 552 19.17 -5.90 -37.29
C GLN A 552 20.58 -6.13 -36.74
N ALA A 553 21.23 -5.08 -36.20
CA ALA A 553 22.56 -5.18 -35.62
C ALA A 553 22.59 -6.15 -34.43
N ALA A 554 21.56 -6.16 -33.58
CA ALA A 554 21.47 -7.09 -32.45
C ALA A 554 21.41 -8.57 -32.90
N LEU A 555 20.78 -8.86 -34.04
CA LEU A 555 20.75 -10.22 -34.59
C LEU A 555 22.03 -10.59 -35.34
N HIS A 556 22.64 -9.66 -36.09
CA HIS A 556 23.92 -9.90 -36.78
C HIS A 556 25.09 -10.08 -35.80
N ASN A 557 25.12 -9.27 -34.74
CA ASN A 557 26.13 -9.35 -33.68
C ASN A 557 25.80 -10.44 -32.64
N ARG A 558 24.82 -11.31 -32.92
CA ARG A 558 24.54 -12.47 -32.07
C ARG A 558 25.81 -13.31 -32.01
N VAL A 559 26.44 -13.35 -30.84
CA VAL A 559 27.61 -14.19 -30.63
C VAL A 559 27.13 -15.64 -30.72
N ALA A 560 27.62 -16.38 -31.72
CA ALA A 560 27.30 -17.79 -31.88
C ALA A 560 27.87 -18.57 -30.69
N CYS A 561 27.02 -19.31 -29.99
CA CYS A 561 27.48 -20.29 -29.02
C CYS A 561 26.53 -21.49 -29.06
N ASP A 562 27.01 -22.57 -29.66
CA ASP A 562 26.38 -23.89 -29.70
C ASP A 562 26.76 -24.70 -28.45
N LEU A 563 26.69 -24.09 -27.27
CA LEU A 563 26.82 -24.88 -26.03
C LEU A 563 25.44 -25.45 -25.72
N PRO A 564 25.27 -26.79 -25.73
CA PRO A 564 24.02 -27.39 -25.29
C PRO A 564 23.74 -26.91 -23.86
N THR A 565 22.50 -26.48 -23.61
CA THR A 565 22.02 -26.25 -22.25
C THR A 565 22.31 -27.52 -21.45
N PRO A 566 22.93 -27.42 -20.26
CA PRO A 566 23.10 -28.59 -19.41
C PRO A 566 21.75 -29.29 -19.23
N GLU A 567 21.72 -30.62 -19.21
CA GLU A 567 20.52 -31.38 -18.82
C GLU A 567 20.22 -31.10 -17.35
N GLU A 568 19.56 -29.97 -17.09
CA GLU A 568 18.99 -29.63 -15.79
C GLU A 568 17.57 -30.20 -15.70
N GLU A 569 17.23 -30.74 -14.53
CA GLU A 569 15.88 -31.21 -14.26
C GLU A 569 14.92 -30.00 -14.35
N LEU A 570 13.98 -30.07 -15.29
CA LEU A 570 13.00 -29.00 -15.51
C LEU A 570 12.02 -28.96 -14.34
N LEU A 571 11.76 -27.76 -13.85
CA LEU A 571 10.79 -27.52 -12.79
C LEU A 571 9.37 -27.53 -13.36
N ASP A 572 8.46 -28.16 -12.64
CA ASP A 572 7.02 -28.09 -12.88
C ASP A 572 6.41 -26.79 -12.28
N PRO A 573 5.18 -26.42 -12.69
CA PRO A 573 4.55 -25.20 -12.20
C PRO A 573 4.31 -25.18 -10.69
N GLU A 574 4.10 -26.33 -10.05
CA GLU A 574 3.92 -26.47 -8.61
C GLU A 574 5.21 -26.10 -7.85
N GLN A 575 6.36 -26.60 -8.31
CA GLN A 575 7.67 -26.22 -7.78
C GLN A 575 7.94 -24.72 -7.96
N VAL A 576 7.63 -24.18 -9.14
CA VAL A 576 7.81 -22.74 -9.41
C VAL A 576 6.85 -21.89 -8.56
N GLN A 577 5.64 -22.38 -8.31
CA GLN A 577 4.66 -21.73 -7.43
C GLN A 577 5.23 -21.56 -6.01
N THR A 578 5.82 -22.62 -5.46
CA THR A 578 6.49 -22.56 -4.14
C THR A 578 7.62 -21.54 -4.14
N ILE A 579 8.50 -21.57 -5.14
CA ILE A 579 9.62 -20.61 -5.25
C ILE A 579 9.11 -19.17 -5.31
N PHE A 580 8.10 -18.88 -6.14
CA PHE A 580 7.55 -17.53 -6.28
C PHE A 580 6.89 -17.07 -4.98
N GLN A 581 6.17 -17.95 -4.30
CA GLN A 581 5.52 -17.66 -3.03
C GLN A 581 6.56 -17.31 -1.95
N GLU A 582 7.65 -18.07 -1.84
CA GLU A 582 8.77 -17.78 -0.92
C GLU A 582 9.43 -16.43 -1.22
N ILE A 583 9.62 -16.10 -2.50
CA ILE A 583 10.18 -14.81 -2.91
C ILE A 583 9.22 -13.66 -2.54
N LEU A 584 7.93 -13.78 -2.82
CA LEU A 584 6.93 -12.77 -2.44
C LEU A 584 6.90 -12.57 -0.92
N GLU A 585 6.96 -13.65 -0.14
CA GLU A 585 7.04 -13.62 1.31
C GLU A 585 8.29 -12.89 1.82
N HIS A 586 9.43 -13.14 1.18
CA HIS A 586 10.68 -12.43 1.49
C HIS A 586 10.59 -10.92 1.24
N TYR A 587 9.86 -10.50 0.20
CA TYR A 587 9.56 -9.09 -0.06
C TYR A 587 8.43 -8.52 0.82
N GLY A 588 7.80 -9.33 1.69
CA GLY A 588 6.68 -8.91 2.55
C GLY A 588 5.33 -8.81 1.83
N LEU A 589 5.20 -9.41 0.64
CA LEU A 589 4.07 -9.28 -0.27
C LEU A 589 3.03 -10.39 -0.09
N LEU A 590 2.45 -10.48 1.11
CA LEU A 590 1.58 -11.59 1.51
C LEU A 590 0.16 -11.52 0.96
N ASN A 591 -0.22 -10.37 0.41
CA ASN A 591 -1.47 -10.20 -0.34
C ASN A 591 -1.37 -10.77 -1.77
N TRP A 592 -0.17 -11.04 -2.26
CA TRP A 592 0.03 -11.64 -3.59
C TRP A 592 -0.17 -13.15 -3.56
N GLN A 593 -0.75 -13.66 -4.64
CA GLN A 593 -0.99 -15.09 -4.82
C GLN A 593 -0.36 -15.58 -6.12
N VAL A 594 0.21 -16.78 -6.08
CA VAL A 594 0.66 -17.48 -7.27
C VAL A 594 -0.36 -18.58 -7.57
N ALA A 595 -0.95 -18.56 -8.77
CA ALA A 595 -2.00 -19.49 -9.16
C ALA A 595 -1.64 -20.19 -10.48
N ILE A 596 -1.84 -21.49 -10.53
CA ILE A 596 -1.67 -22.28 -11.76
C ILE A 596 -2.97 -22.23 -12.55
N ARG A 597 -2.89 -21.96 -13.86
CA ARG A 597 -4.05 -21.91 -14.74
C ARG A 597 -3.83 -22.68 -16.03
N ASP A 598 -4.90 -23.32 -16.48
CA ASP A 598 -5.01 -23.88 -17.80
C ASP A 598 -5.18 -22.75 -18.83
N ARG A 599 -4.62 -22.94 -20.04
CA ARG A 599 -4.84 -22.06 -21.22
C ARG A 599 -4.24 -20.65 -21.13
N LEU A 600 -3.11 -20.48 -20.44
CA LEU A 600 -2.29 -19.27 -20.58
C LEU A 600 -1.47 -19.30 -21.89
N VAL A 601 -1.33 -18.15 -22.55
CA VAL A 601 -0.51 -18.02 -23.77
C VAL A 601 0.98 -17.93 -23.42
N ALA A 602 1.32 -17.20 -22.37
CA ALA A 602 2.67 -17.11 -21.82
C ALA A 602 2.87 -18.13 -20.70
N ASP A 603 4.13 -18.47 -20.40
CA ASP A 603 4.49 -19.40 -19.33
C ASP A 603 4.18 -18.80 -17.94
N CYS A 604 4.32 -17.48 -17.81
CA CYS A 604 4.02 -16.70 -16.62
C CYS A 604 3.41 -15.34 -17.02
N THR A 605 2.52 -14.79 -16.20
CA THR A 605 2.03 -13.41 -16.36
C THR A 605 1.52 -12.83 -15.03
N VAL A 606 1.72 -11.52 -14.84
CA VAL A 606 1.22 -10.77 -13.68
C VAL A 606 -0.09 -10.04 -14.01
N GLY A 607 -1.09 -10.15 -13.13
CA GLY A 607 -2.36 -9.44 -13.29
C GLY A 607 -3.12 -9.27 -11.98
N GLY A 608 -3.42 -8.02 -11.60
CA GLY A 608 -3.95 -7.72 -10.26
C GLY A 608 -2.88 -8.04 -9.21
N GLN A 609 -3.30 -8.63 -8.08
CA GLN A 609 -2.40 -9.15 -7.03
C GLN A 609 -2.11 -10.65 -7.23
N HIS A 610 -2.04 -11.11 -8.48
CA HIS A 610 -1.80 -12.51 -8.81
C HIS A 610 -0.68 -12.67 -9.84
N ILE A 611 0.10 -13.73 -9.67
CA ILE A 611 1.01 -14.27 -10.67
C ILE A 611 0.41 -15.58 -11.18
N TYR A 612 0.24 -15.69 -12.50
CA TYR A 612 -0.35 -16.87 -13.12
C TYR A 612 0.73 -17.70 -13.82
N LEU A 613 0.83 -18.97 -13.46
CA LEU A 613 1.71 -19.96 -14.09
C LEU A 613 0.90 -20.90 -14.99
N ARG A 614 1.47 -21.30 -16.13
CA ARG A 614 0.79 -22.22 -17.05
C ARG A 614 0.98 -23.67 -16.59
N ALA A 615 -0.12 -24.41 -16.41
CA ALA A 615 -0.12 -25.79 -15.91
C ALA A 615 0.77 -26.78 -16.69
N GLU A 616 0.91 -26.61 -18.00
CA GLU A 616 1.71 -27.50 -18.85
C GLU A 616 3.12 -26.96 -19.12
N ALA A 617 3.51 -25.83 -18.54
CA ALA A 617 4.86 -25.30 -18.75
C ALA A 617 5.90 -26.13 -17.99
N ARG A 618 7.11 -26.14 -18.54
CA ARG A 618 8.32 -26.68 -17.91
C ARG A 618 9.37 -25.60 -17.89
N PHE A 619 10.00 -25.41 -16.74
CA PHE A 619 10.86 -24.26 -16.49
C PHE A 619 12.28 -24.70 -16.18
N GLU A 620 13.23 -24.22 -16.98
CA GLU A 620 14.64 -24.29 -16.62
C GLU A 620 14.89 -23.41 -15.37
N PRO A 621 15.72 -23.84 -14.40
CA PRO A 621 16.06 -23.06 -13.22
C PRO A 621 16.52 -21.63 -13.53
N LEU A 622 17.37 -21.46 -14.56
CA LEU A 622 17.81 -20.14 -15.02
C LEU A 622 16.64 -19.28 -15.55
N HIS A 623 15.68 -19.91 -16.24
CA HIS A 623 14.48 -19.23 -16.71
C HIS A 623 13.59 -18.80 -15.54
N VAL A 624 13.47 -19.60 -14.47
CA VAL A 624 12.74 -19.21 -13.25
C VAL A 624 13.35 -17.95 -12.63
N GLN A 625 14.68 -17.88 -12.51
CA GLN A 625 15.36 -16.68 -12.00
C GLN A 625 15.13 -15.46 -12.89
N ALA A 626 15.16 -15.64 -14.21
CA ALA A 626 14.86 -14.59 -15.17
C ALA A 626 13.40 -14.10 -15.06
N LEU A 627 12.44 -15.00 -14.82
CA LEU A 627 11.04 -14.66 -14.57
C LEU A 627 10.86 -13.92 -13.24
N ILE A 628 11.58 -14.30 -12.18
CA ILE A 628 11.58 -13.56 -10.90
C ILE A 628 12.02 -12.11 -11.16
N ALA A 629 13.12 -11.91 -11.89
CA ALA A 629 13.63 -10.57 -12.21
C ALA A 629 12.64 -9.75 -13.06
N HIS A 630 11.96 -10.39 -14.02
CA HIS A 630 11.02 -9.77 -14.94
C HIS A 630 9.69 -9.45 -14.27
N GLU A 631 9.02 -10.46 -13.73
CA GLU A 631 7.64 -10.37 -13.24
C GLU A 631 7.61 -9.82 -11.81
N ILE A 632 8.41 -10.39 -10.90
CA ILE A 632 8.36 -10.01 -9.48
C ILE A 632 9.18 -8.74 -9.26
N GLU A 633 10.49 -8.79 -9.49
CA GLU A 633 11.41 -7.69 -9.18
C GLU A 633 11.23 -6.46 -10.08
N THR A 634 10.35 -6.50 -11.08
CA THR A 634 9.96 -5.31 -11.85
C THR A 634 8.49 -5.00 -11.72
N HIS A 635 7.58 -5.83 -12.26
CA HIS A 635 6.16 -5.48 -12.31
C HIS A 635 5.47 -5.49 -10.95
N VAL A 636 5.73 -6.51 -10.11
CA VAL A 636 5.15 -6.60 -8.77
C VAL A 636 5.69 -5.48 -7.88
N LEU A 637 7.01 -5.30 -7.80
CA LEU A 637 7.59 -4.27 -6.91
C LEU A 637 7.18 -2.85 -7.30
N THR A 638 7.17 -2.52 -8.60
CA THR A 638 6.76 -1.17 -9.05
C THR A 638 5.26 -0.95 -8.87
N ALA A 639 4.42 -1.99 -8.99
CA ALA A 639 3.00 -1.89 -8.67
C ALA A 639 2.80 -1.59 -7.18
N GLU A 640 3.45 -2.34 -6.29
CA GLU A 640 3.34 -2.17 -4.85
C GLU A 640 3.91 -0.84 -4.36
N ASN A 641 5.05 -0.39 -4.90
CA ASN A 641 5.55 0.95 -4.61
C ASN A 641 4.56 2.04 -5.05
N GLY A 642 3.94 1.87 -6.23
CA GLY A 642 2.92 2.79 -6.72
C GLY A 642 1.66 2.84 -5.85
N GLU A 643 1.27 1.72 -5.21
CA GLU A 643 0.16 1.66 -4.24
C GLU A 643 0.44 2.47 -2.97
N HIS A 644 1.71 2.61 -2.58
CA HIS A 644 2.14 3.40 -1.42
C HIS A 644 2.34 4.88 -1.73
N GLN A 645 2.23 5.28 -3.00
CA GLN A 645 2.28 6.70 -3.37
C GLN A 645 0.91 7.35 -3.16
N PRO A 646 0.87 8.66 -2.86
CA PRO A 646 -0.40 9.35 -2.70
C PRO A 646 -1.16 9.52 -4.04
N TYR A 647 -0.50 9.26 -5.19
CA TYR A 647 -1.02 9.49 -6.54
C TYR A 647 -1.50 8.19 -7.20
N ALA A 648 -2.78 8.14 -7.57
CA ALA A 648 -3.34 7.00 -8.31
C ALA A 648 -2.67 6.83 -9.69
N LEU A 649 -2.15 7.92 -10.26
CA LEU A 649 -1.34 7.91 -11.46
C LEU A 649 -0.11 7.00 -11.36
N LEU A 650 0.63 7.04 -10.26
CA LEU A 650 1.85 6.24 -10.07
C LEU A 650 1.52 4.76 -9.84
N ARG A 651 0.35 4.48 -9.26
CA ARG A 651 -0.22 3.13 -9.11
C ARG A 651 -0.64 2.52 -10.46
N ARG A 652 -1.39 3.26 -11.27
CA ARG A 652 -1.97 2.78 -12.55
C ARG A 652 -1.00 2.86 -13.73
N GLY A 653 -0.12 3.85 -13.71
CA GLY A 653 0.85 4.15 -14.74
C GLY A 653 0.66 5.52 -15.37
N CYS A 654 1.72 6.34 -15.36
CA CYS A 654 1.86 7.56 -16.16
C CYS A 654 1.66 7.26 -17.66
N ALA A 655 1.44 8.27 -18.49
CA ALA A 655 1.40 8.04 -19.93
C ALA A 655 2.73 7.44 -20.44
N ASN A 656 2.67 6.52 -21.41
CA ASN A 656 3.83 5.90 -22.07
C ASN A 656 4.75 5.07 -21.14
N TYR A 657 4.33 4.81 -19.90
CA TYR A 657 5.15 4.08 -18.92
C TYR A 657 5.55 2.66 -19.37
N LEU A 658 4.82 2.07 -20.33
CA LEU A 658 5.04 0.71 -20.82
C LEU A 658 6.45 0.52 -21.39
N ASP A 659 7.00 1.51 -22.11
CA ASP A 659 8.39 1.43 -22.59
C ASP A 659 9.37 1.27 -21.43
N THR A 660 9.15 2.02 -20.35
CA THR A 660 10.03 1.98 -19.17
C THR A 660 9.86 0.67 -18.40
N GLN A 661 8.63 0.22 -18.20
CA GLN A 661 8.34 -1.03 -17.47
C GLN A 661 8.84 -2.27 -18.20
N GLU A 662 8.49 -2.43 -19.48
CA GLU A 662 8.88 -3.60 -20.28
C GLU A 662 10.39 -3.57 -20.56
N GLY A 663 10.95 -2.37 -20.78
CA GLY A 663 12.39 -2.16 -20.92
C GLY A 663 13.16 -2.54 -19.66
N LEU A 664 12.70 -2.09 -18.49
CA LEU A 664 13.32 -2.39 -17.20
C LEU A 664 13.21 -3.88 -16.87
N ALA A 665 12.07 -4.50 -17.18
CA ALA A 665 11.85 -5.92 -16.96
C ALA A 665 12.81 -6.77 -17.82
N ILE A 666 12.96 -6.43 -19.10
CA ILE A 666 13.93 -7.09 -19.99
C ILE A 666 15.37 -6.80 -19.55
N PHE A 667 15.68 -5.57 -19.12
CA PHE A 667 17.00 -5.23 -18.61
C PHE A 667 17.37 -6.10 -17.39
N ASN A 668 16.47 -6.20 -16.41
CA ASN A 668 16.64 -7.03 -15.22
C ASN A 668 16.75 -8.52 -15.57
N GLN A 669 15.88 -9.01 -16.46
CA GLN A 669 15.95 -10.38 -16.99
C GLN A 669 17.32 -10.66 -17.62
N ASN A 670 17.82 -9.72 -18.44
CA ASN A 670 19.09 -9.87 -19.15
C ASN A 670 20.30 -9.83 -18.20
N ARG A 671 20.17 -9.29 -16.98
CA ARG A 671 21.24 -9.40 -15.98
C ARG A 671 21.43 -10.83 -15.46
N ILE A 672 20.38 -11.64 -15.52
CA ILE A 672 20.40 -13.06 -15.15
C ILE A 672 20.81 -13.93 -16.34
N LEU A 673 20.22 -13.66 -17.52
CA LEU A 673 20.49 -14.44 -18.73
C LEU A 673 21.87 -14.16 -19.32
N SER A 674 22.57 -15.22 -19.72
CA SER A 674 23.84 -15.11 -20.44
C SER A 674 23.68 -14.32 -21.75
N ALA A 675 24.77 -13.73 -22.25
CA ALA A 675 24.75 -12.97 -23.50
C ALA A 675 24.32 -13.80 -24.73
N TYR A 676 24.43 -15.13 -24.64
CA TYR A 676 24.14 -16.09 -25.70
C TYR A 676 22.68 -16.60 -25.68
N HIS A 677 21.94 -16.31 -24.61
CA HIS A 677 20.64 -16.92 -24.37
C HIS A 677 19.59 -16.46 -25.40
N GLU A 678 18.88 -17.40 -26.05
CA GLU A 678 17.98 -17.10 -27.16
C GLU A 678 16.89 -16.07 -26.83
N ARG A 679 16.35 -16.11 -25.59
CA ARG A 679 15.32 -15.14 -25.14
C ARG A 679 15.74 -13.68 -25.27
N ARG A 680 17.05 -13.35 -25.24
CA ARG A 680 17.55 -11.99 -25.49
C ARG A 680 17.27 -11.50 -26.92
N MET A 681 17.10 -12.42 -27.87
CA MET A 681 16.85 -12.12 -29.28
C MET A 681 15.36 -11.89 -29.59
N ASN A 682 14.46 -12.21 -28.66
CA ASN A 682 13.01 -12.04 -28.88
C ASN A 682 12.61 -10.58 -29.12
N PRO A 683 13.02 -9.59 -28.30
CA PRO A 683 12.65 -8.19 -28.55
C PRO A 683 13.08 -7.65 -29.93
N PRO A 684 14.34 -7.80 -30.40
CA PRO A 684 14.72 -7.32 -31.72
C PRO A 684 14.02 -8.09 -32.86
N ARG A 685 13.86 -9.42 -32.76
CA ARG A 685 13.07 -10.21 -33.74
C ARG A 685 11.63 -9.71 -33.84
N ASN A 686 10.99 -9.39 -32.70
CA ASN A 686 9.63 -8.87 -32.67
C ASN A 686 9.47 -7.53 -33.40
N VAL A 687 10.49 -6.66 -33.38
CA VAL A 687 10.48 -5.39 -34.13
C VAL A 687 10.56 -5.65 -35.63
N LEU A 688 11.45 -6.54 -36.07
CA LEU A 688 11.58 -6.90 -37.49
C LEU A 688 10.31 -7.58 -38.01
N GLY A 689 9.74 -8.49 -37.23
CA GLY A 689 8.49 -9.14 -37.54
C GLY A 689 7.30 -8.19 -37.61
N LEU A 690 7.24 -7.20 -36.70
CA LEU A 690 6.22 -6.16 -36.75
C LEU A 690 6.36 -5.30 -38.02
N GLU A 691 7.57 -4.82 -38.33
CA GLU A 691 7.80 -3.99 -39.53
C GLU A 691 7.33 -4.70 -40.80
N PHE A 692 7.69 -5.98 -40.95
CA PHE A 692 7.22 -6.79 -42.06
C PHE A 692 5.70 -6.98 -42.03
N GLY A 693 5.14 -7.30 -40.87
CA GLY A 693 3.70 -7.57 -40.74
C GLY A 693 2.79 -6.35 -40.93
N LEU A 694 3.31 -5.13 -40.82
CA LEU A 694 2.56 -3.91 -41.10
C LEU A 694 2.20 -3.77 -42.59
N THR A 695 2.97 -4.38 -43.50
CA THR A 695 2.76 -4.27 -44.95
C THR A 695 2.34 -5.57 -45.65
N HIS A 696 2.28 -6.68 -44.91
CA HIS A 696 2.01 -8.02 -45.45
C HIS A 696 0.83 -8.69 -44.76
N SER A 697 0.27 -9.74 -45.37
CA SER A 697 -0.80 -10.57 -44.80
C SER A 697 -0.34 -11.40 -43.60
N PHE A 698 -1.27 -12.02 -42.86
CA PHE A 698 -0.95 -12.94 -41.77
C PHE A 698 -0.05 -14.09 -42.23
N ALA A 699 -0.42 -14.75 -43.32
CA ALA A 699 0.32 -15.90 -43.86
C ALA A 699 1.76 -15.52 -44.23
N GLU A 700 1.96 -14.43 -44.96
CA GLU A 700 3.29 -13.93 -45.32
C GLU A 700 4.12 -13.55 -44.08
N THR A 701 3.49 -12.88 -43.11
CA THR A 701 4.15 -12.50 -41.85
C THR A 701 4.63 -13.73 -41.09
N ARG A 702 3.78 -14.76 -40.98
CA ARG A 702 4.13 -16.02 -40.32
C ARG A 702 5.32 -16.68 -41.02
N THR A 703 5.28 -16.77 -42.35
CA THR A 703 6.37 -17.34 -43.15
C THR A 703 7.68 -16.59 -42.91
N TYR A 704 7.66 -15.26 -42.94
CA TYR A 704 8.84 -14.43 -42.64
C TYR A 704 9.40 -14.68 -41.23
N LEU A 705 8.53 -14.80 -40.22
CA LEU A 705 8.96 -15.12 -38.85
C LEU A 705 9.62 -16.50 -38.76
N GLU A 706 9.08 -17.51 -39.45
CA GLU A 706 9.63 -18.88 -39.45
C GLU A 706 10.95 -18.96 -40.23
N GLU A 707 10.98 -18.45 -41.47
CA GLU A 707 12.06 -18.68 -42.43
C GLU A 707 13.21 -17.67 -42.28
N GLU A 708 12.91 -16.39 -42.06
CA GLU A 708 13.93 -15.33 -42.02
C GLU A 708 14.40 -15.02 -40.58
N LEU A 709 13.50 -15.10 -39.60
CA LEU A 709 13.82 -14.81 -38.19
C LEU A 709 14.07 -16.04 -37.33
N ASN A 710 13.99 -17.24 -37.91
CA ASN A 710 14.22 -18.54 -37.26
C ASN A 710 13.34 -18.77 -36.02
N TYR A 711 12.08 -18.35 -36.05
CA TYR A 711 11.13 -18.78 -35.03
C TYR A 711 10.65 -20.20 -35.27
N THR A 712 10.39 -20.94 -34.19
CA THR A 712 9.62 -22.19 -34.28
C THR A 712 8.21 -21.88 -34.80
N ALA A 713 7.58 -22.84 -35.51
CA ALA A 713 6.24 -22.64 -36.08
C ALA A 713 5.20 -22.16 -35.05
N GLN A 714 5.24 -22.70 -33.83
CA GLN A 714 4.36 -22.28 -32.73
C GLN A 714 4.62 -20.83 -32.29
N LYS A 715 5.89 -20.43 -32.19
CA LYS A 715 6.26 -19.07 -31.78
C LYS A 715 5.96 -18.05 -32.86
N ALA A 716 6.24 -18.36 -34.12
CA ALA A 716 5.88 -17.54 -35.27
C ALA A 716 4.36 -17.32 -35.35
N MET A 717 3.56 -18.38 -35.13
CA MET A 717 2.10 -18.27 -35.05
C MET A 717 1.65 -17.30 -33.95
N THR A 718 2.13 -17.51 -32.72
CA THR A 718 1.75 -16.70 -31.55
C THR A 718 2.14 -15.24 -31.73
N GLN A 719 3.31 -14.99 -32.33
CA GLN A 719 3.79 -13.65 -32.60
C GLN A 719 3.02 -12.98 -33.74
N THR A 720 2.67 -13.71 -34.80
CA THR A 720 1.81 -13.20 -35.89
C THR A 720 0.43 -12.82 -35.37
N ILE A 721 -0.17 -13.65 -34.50
CA ILE A 721 -1.43 -13.30 -33.80
C ILE A 721 -1.25 -12.02 -32.97
N THR A 722 -0.13 -11.86 -32.27
CA THR A 722 0.14 -10.67 -31.46
C THR A 722 0.27 -9.40 -32.31
N ILE A 723 0.82 -9.52 -33.52
CA ILE A 723 0.93 -8.43 -34.50
C ILE A 723 -0.43 -8.14 -35.16
N LYS A 724 -1.20 -9.18 -35.53
CA LYS A 724 -2.44 -9.03 -36.32
C LYS A 724 -3.71 -8.88 -35.47
N ARG A 725 -3.64 -9.08 -34.15
CA ARG A 725 -4.81 -8.85 -33.27
C ARG A 725 -5.26 -7.39 -33.32
N GLY A 726 -6.56 -7.20 -33.21
CA GLY A 726 -7.24 -5.92 -33.44
C GLY A 726 -7.74 -5.73 -34.86
N LEU A 727 -7.19 -6.42 -35.86
CA LEU A 727 -7.72 -6.48 -37.23
C LEU A 727 -8.82 -7.53 -37.33
N ARG A 728 -9.78 -7.37 -38.25
CA ARG A 728 -10.77 -8.41 -38.57
C ARG A 728 -10.31 -9.27 -39.74
N ASN A 729 -10.01 -8.65 -40.87
CA ASN A 729 -9.47 -9.32 -42.04
C ASN A 729 -7.93 -9.28 -41.94
N THR A 730 -7.28 -10.43 -41.70
CA THR A 730 -5.83 -10.46 -41.53
C THR A 730 -5.06 -10.70 -42.84
N GLU A 731 -5.77 -10.86 -43.95
CA GLU A 731 -5.19 -10.78 -45.29
C GLU A 731 -4.74 -9.35 -45.62
N GLU A 732 -5.44 -8.35 -45.07
CA GLU A 732 -5.08 -6.94 -45.24
C GLU A 732 -3.78 -6.57 -44.50
N PRO A 733 -3.01 -5.62 -45.05
CA PRO A 733 -1.87 -5.06 -44.35
C PRO A 733 -2.30 -4.27 -43.11
N GLY A 734 -1.39 -4.15 -42.15
CA GLY A 734 -1.61 -3.47 -40.88
C GLY A 734 -1.35 -4.35 -39.67
N GLY A 735 -1.44 -3.76 -38.48
CA GLY A 735 -1.18 -4.48 -37.25
C GLY A 735 -1.15 -3.61 -36.00
N PHE A 736 -0.98 -4.30 -34.87
CA PHE A 736 -0.87 -3.75 -33.54
C PHE A 736 0.59 -3.51 -33.15
N THR A 737 0.98 -2.25 -33.06
CA THR A 737 2.36 -1.81 -32.88
C THR A 737 2.87 -1.88 -31.44
N LYS A 738 2.11 -2.45 -30.49
CA LYS A 738 2.54 -2.56 -29.08
C LYS A 738 3.88 -3.27 -28.91
N SER A 739 4.25 -4.23 -29.75
CA SER A 739 5.52 -4.96 -29.62
C SER A 739 6.77 -4.07 -29.70
N LEU A 740 6.65 -2.82 -30.15
CA LEU A 740 7.73 -1.84 -30.13
C LEU A 740 8.25 -1.53 -28.72
N VAL A 741 7.36 -1.53 -27.71
CA VAL A 741 7.70 -1.07 -26.36
C VAL A 741 8.82 -1.88 -25.70
N TYR A 742 8.94 -3.15 -26.08
CA TYR A 742 9.91 -4.08 -25.49
C TYR A 742 11.35 -3.73 -25.87
N PHE A 743 11.66 -3.68 -27.17
CA PHE A 743 13.03 -3.41 -27.62
C PHE A 743 13.37 -1.92 -27.53
N ARG A 744 12.41 -1.03 -27.83
CA ARG A 744 12.59 0.42 -27.66
C ARG A 744 12.84 0.77 -26.19
N GLY A 745 12.03 0.19 -25.30
CA GLY A 745 12.19 0.30 -23.86
C GLY A 745 13.56 -0.18 -23.38
N LEU A 746 13.98 -1.39 -23.78
CA LEU A 746 15.28 -1.94 -23.40
C LEU A 746 16.42 -0.99 -23.77
N ARG A 747 16.44 -0.49 -25.02
CA ARG A 747 17.48 0.46 -25.48
C ARG A 747 17.45 1.77 -24.70
N ALA A 748 16.27 2.24 -24.31
CA ALA A 748 16.13 3.46 -23.51
C ALA A 748 16.69 3.27 -22.09
N ILE A 749 16.45 2.12 -21.46
CA ILE A 749 16.98 1.79 -20.13
C ILE A 749 18.50 1.56 -20.17
N GLU A 750 19.01 0.84 -21.16
CA GLU A 750 20.46 0.66 -21.33
C GLU A 750 21.18 2.02 -21.46
N ARG A 751 20.68 2.90 -22.33
CA ARG A 751 21.22 4.26 -22.48
C ARG A 751 21.15 5.06 -21.17
N PHE A 752 20.03 4.99 -20.45
CA PHE A 752 19.89 5.67 -19.16
C PHE A 752 20.94 5.21 -18.16
N VAL A 753 21.23 3.90 -18.10
CA VAL A 753 22.27 3.35 -17.21
C VAL A 753 23.67 3.75 -17.68
N GLU A 754 23.95 3.69 -18.99
CA GLU A 754 25.22 4.12 -19.58
C GLU A 754 25.53 5.61 -19.30
N GLU A 755 24.50 6.45 -19.27
CA GLU A 755 24.58 7.88 -18.93
C GLU A 755 24.68 8.16 -17.42
N GLY A 756 24.74 7.11 -16.58
CA GLY A 756 24.89 7.23 -15.12
C GLY A 756 23.56 7.40 -14.37
N GLY A 757 22.43 7.09 -15.01
CA GLY A 757 21.10 7.14 -14.43
C GLY A 757 20.90 6.14 -13.29
N ASP A 758 20.16 6.55 -12.27
CA ASP A 758 19.85 5.73 -11.10
C ASP A 758 18.54 4.95 -11.28
N LEU A 759 18.66 3.63 -11.49
CA LEU A 759 17.51 2.73 -11.66
C LEU A 759 16.53 2.77 -10.48
N ARG A 760 16.98 3.08 -9.26
CA ARG A 760 16.10 3.15 -8.08
C ARG A 760 14.98 4.16 -8.28
N LYS A 761 15.22 5.23 -9.03
CA LYS A 761 14.21 6.26 -9.30
C LYS A 761 13.05 5.75 -10.17
N LEU A 762 13.26 4.68 -10.94
CA LEU A 762 12.22 4.05 -11.75
C LEU A 762 11.29 3.14 -10.93
N TYR A 763 11.60 2.89 -9.66
CA TYR A 763 10.83 2.02 -8.79
C TYR A 763 9.74 2.73 -7.99
N VAL A 764 9.61 4.07 -8.04
CA VAL A 764 8.58 4.82 -7.29
C VAL A 764 7.15 4.45 -7.68
N GLY A 765 6.97 3.84 -8.84
CA GLY A 765 5.69 3.42 -9.39
C GLY A 765 5.83 3.06 -10.86
N LYS A 766 4.72 3.12 -11.59
CA LYS A 766 4.70 2.91 -13.05
C LYS A 766 4.90 4.25 -13.77
N ILE A 767 6.14 4.61 -14.04
CA ILE A 767 6.50 5.90 -14.64
C ILE A 767 7.09 5.74 -16.03
N ALA A 768 7.03 6.80 -16.83
CA ALA A 768 7.78 6.90 -18.08
C ALA A 768 9.13 7.57 -17.82
N LEU A 769 10.19 7.02 -18.41
CA LEU A 769 11.57 7.52 -18.27
C LEU A 769 11.70 8.98 -18.68
N GLU A 770 10.99 9.40 -19.74
CA GLU A 770 10.95 10.79 -20.21
C GLU A 770 10.32 11.76 -19.20
N ASP A 771 9.50 11.25 -18.28
CA ASP A 771 8.79 12.02 -17.27
C ASP A 771 9.48 12.01 -15.91
N LEU A 772 10.67 11.41 -15.81
CA LEU A 772 11.36 11.21 -14.52
C LEU A 772 11.53 12.52 -13.73
N SER A 773 11.92 13.61 -14.40
CA SER A 773 12.05 14.94 -13.79
C SER A 773 10.73 15.47 -13.24
N LEU A 774 9.62 15.30 -13.98
CA LEU A 774 8.29 15.72 -13.53
C LEU A 774 7.82 14.90 -12.33
N VAL A 775 8.14 13.61 -12.30
CA VAL A 775 7.80 12.72 -11.18
C VAL A 775 8.58 13.12 -9.93
N GLU A 776 9.88 13.40 -10.04
CA GLU A 776 10.72 13.83 -8.91
C GLU A 776 10.27 15.16 -8.29
N ASP A 777 9.65 16.03 -9.08
CA ASP A 777 9.09 17.31 -8.63
C ASP A 777 7.69 17.18 -7.99
N LEU A 778 7.12 15.97 -7.89
CA LEU A 778 5.82 15.77 -7.25
C LEU A 778 5.89 16.05 -5.74
N PRO A 779 4.94 16.83 -5.17
CA PRO A 779 4.91 17.05 -3.74
C PRO A 779 4.57 15.75 -3.01
N GLU A 780 5.14 15.54 -1.82
CA GLU A 780 4.85 14.35 -1.00
C GLU A 780 5.20 13.01 -1.68
N LEU A 781 6.08 13.01 -2.70
CA LEU A 781 6.60 11.78 -3.29
C LEU A 781 7.43 11.03 -2.24
N GLU A 782 7.07 9.77 -1.99
CA GLU A 782 7.84 8.89 -1.11
C GLU A 782 8.90 8.13 -1.90
N ALA A 783 10.04 7.84 -1.26
CA ALA A 783 11.07 6.98 -1.84
C ALA A 783 10.50 5.56 -2.08
N PRO A 784 10.98 4.83 -3.10
CA PRO A 784 10.51 3.46 -3.34
C PRO A 784 10.83 2.58 -2.14
N LEU A 785 9.81 1.92 -1.61
CA LEU A 785 9.91 1.09 -0.42
C LEU A 785 10.54 -0.27 -0.71
N LEU A 786 10.20 -0.81 -1.88
CA LEU A 786 10.66 -2.11 -2.36
C LEU A 786 11.63 -1.93 -3.51
N LEU A 787 12.82 -2.50 -3.37
CA LEU A 787 13.83 -2.54 -4.43
C LEU A 787 14.28 -3.99 -4.68
N PRO A 788 14.61 -4.35 -5.93
CA PRO A 788 15.28 -5.62 -6.24
C PRO A 788 16.55 -5.79 -5.42
N LYS A 789 16.90 -7.03 -5.10
CA LYS A 789 18.08 -7.34 -4.27
C LYS A 789 19.35 -6.61 -4.71
N PHE A 790 19.61 -6.55 -6.02
CA PHE A 790 20.83 -5.92 -6.55
C PHE A 790 20.88 -4.38 -6.49
N LEU A 791 19.75 -3.72 -6.20
CA LEU A 791 19.67 -2.26 -6.06
C LEU A 791 19.63 -1.81 -4.59
N ARG A 792 19.55 -2.76 -3.65
CA ARG A 792 19.66 -2.48 -2.21
C ARG A 792 21.13 -2.16 -1.87
N LYS A 793 21.35 -1.28 -0.90
CA LYS A 793 22.70 -1.02 -0.39
C LYS A 793 23.06 -2.14 0.58
N ASP A 794 24.27 -2.66 0.50
CA ASP A 794 24.82 -3.62 1.48
C ASP A 794 25.08 -2.97 2.85
#